data_AF-A0A7M4DHE3-F1
#
_entry.id   AF-A0A7M4DHE3-F1
#
_cell.length_a   1.000
_cell.length_b   1.000
_cell.length_c   1.000
_cell.angle_alpha   90.00
_cell.angle_beta   90.00
_cell.angle_gamma   90.00
#
_symmetry.space_group_name_H-M   'P 1'
#
loop_
_entity.id
_entity.type
_entity.pdbx_description
1 polymer ?
#
loop_
_entity_poly.entity_id
_entity_poly.type
_entity_poly.pdbx_seq_one_letter_code
_entity_poly.pdbx_strand_id
1 'polypeptide(L)'
;MRSPIRPIRRAALAAALTMTLAVPLGAAADPAGFTPGPGSGEPSGVLIEEFSLGGPAGPKDSVLELANHSADPVPVGGWRIYPCGASGSRGSLWATLPDVTLAPGEVFLLASAGSPRAADATFVSGGAQVATGAWVESAGSVVQDRLSISPASRDSACGPGLPATLDAAADETYQRVRATGDPTADFIAATATPGAPNAVEPAPGPVDSPVLMTELANGGPAGPAGELVELGNVSDTPVDLTGWVLSFCAADGSTTVPVPVALPAGTVLAAGATFVLAPIGGDLPYAEPRLAAAGGGVILRDDAGAVRDGVGIYEQDAESAPAVDSACVRGTALPNRLDLASGQSYQRVASTGDNAADFAVGDAAPGTLEAAPLTSGLRFEPGLGVRVTEVAHTLDADSDPSSFVELTNTTTAAVSIEGWSVQRCGVDGRLEGDPWVAPLAGTLEPGAAIVLAQAGSPWAGDAAAVFEAPLTAAGYGLLVRAADGAVVDRFGMLRDRYSPCIDGVTLDEIIAYSLDLSYQRFADTGDNRRDFVHAERTPGVWARDLRAATDIDPSRLEPVTVAPDPRPLAATDLTATEATTTADLSAAVGHTSEAEVTATFTGGAQVQVNSAASRVFSGTSPQAPPTDRVGTGETRHRLADLGDQITVTGADGYPYQRFELVLPGRADEVADVAWTGSSLSGHELQMYAWNFTTSAWDPLIVGSGRDGGTFTMVGRIEEAVHRLGTRVEILVQDGPATTPAFDVGADETFEDPGDYDFSIGYVPDPQELTYGYRWGYANEIAWLVANADARKMAYVSTIGDVTEWWMWGTHLENQAREQFETAQAFGDYLTDAGIPNGTVPGNHDNKWGRDNALYNEYFGPAQIGDTPWFGGAIGADDASSHYDLFEVQGAQFLALNIGYPGWFNHDATLAWAAQVIEDHPDHNVLIFTHDYLQRDGEPGDATDRWNAVGYRIWEDLVVPYGNVAFVMGGHVNGQAYTVARDVGGVPGRIVPQMLSNYQGYEIVDGEKRADFLRLLQVDIDSGTISVNTYSPSLDEHNSWRYASSPTWTPEHDEFLAPITITGMDRQVTSTGLALARDTSVIGTATGADGVAATWSGLTPGAAYVWWVASTDAAGAETVLSEPAVLRTRD
;
A
#
# COMPACT_ATOMS: atom_id res chain seq x y z
N MET A 1 11.82 -61.01 25.64
CA MET A 1 12.66 -60.27 26.63
C MET A 1 11.73 -59.42 27.48
N ARG A 2 11.96 -59.40 28.80
CA ARG A 2 11.48 -58.43 29.81
C ARG A 2 9.97 -58.12 29.84
N SER A 3 9.32 -58.78 30.79
CA SER A 3 8.13 -58.34 31.50
C SER A 3 8.57 -58.00 32.96
N PRO A 4 7.75 -57.42 33.87
CA PRO A 4 6.34 -57.08 33.70
C PRO A 4 5.85 -55.77 34.38
N ILE A 5 4.66 -55.36 33.93
CA ILE A 5 3.65 -54.59 34.66
C ILE A 5 3.14 -55.41 35.85
N ARG A 6 2.88 -54.82 37.04
CA ARG A 6 1.71 -55.09 37.93
C ARG A 6 1.72 -54.29 39.26
N PRO A 7 0.60 -54.23 40.01
CA PRO A 7 -0.02 -53.00 40.50
C PRO A 7 -0.10 -52.92 42.05
N ILE A 8 -0.66 -51.84 42.60
CA ILE A 8 -0.99 -51.74 44.03
C ILE A 8 -2.42 -51.15 44.13
N ARG A 9 -3.45 -51.99 44.33
CA ARG A 9 -4.12 -52.37 45.61
C ARG A 9 -4.69 -51.19 46.42
N ARG A 10 -6.03 -51.13 46.46
CA ARG A 10 -6.83 -50.47 47.52
C ARG A 10 -6.75 -51.28 48.82
N ALA A 11 -6.61 -50.59 49.96
CA ALA A 11 -7.10 -51.03 51.26
C ALA A 11 -7.37 -49.81 52.16
N ALA A 12 -8.57 -49.77 52.73
CA ALA A 12 -9.05 -48.80 53.70
C ALA A 12 -8.59 -49.15 55.12
N LEU A 13 -8.37 -48.16 56.00
CA LEU A 13 -9.14 -47.98 57.24
C LEU A 13 -8.71 -46.73 58.03
N ALA A 14 -9.73 -46.14 58.67
CA ALA A 14 -9.79 -45.04 59.62
C ALA A 14 -8.68 -44.95 60.69
N ALA A 15 -8.33 -43.73 61.11
CA ALA A 15 -8.92 -43.08 62.30
C ALA A 15 -8.19 -41.78 62.70
N ALA A 16 -8.98 -40.72 62.86
CA ALA A 16 -8.93 -39.66 63.89
C ALA A 16 -7.57 -39.20 64.47
N LEU A 17 -7.25 -37.90 64.39
CA LEU A 17 -7.70 -36.84 65.32
C LEU A 17 -6.74 -35.64 65.25
N THR A 18 -7.31 -34.45 65.01
CA THR A 18 -6.86 -33.08 65.36
C THR A 18 -5.39 -32.80 65.67
N MET A 19 -4.78 -31.86 64.91
CA MET A 19 -4.24 -30.61 65.47
C MET A 19 -3.83 -29.66 64.34
N THR A 20 -4.27 -28.41 64.50
CA THR A 20 -3.91 -27.21 63.72
C THR A 20 -2.41 -26.97 63.69
N LEU A 21 -1.84 -26.81 62.49
CA LEU A 21 -0.55 -26.17 62.24
C LEU A 21 -0.55 -25.53 60.84
N ALA A 22 -0.29 -24.23 60.81
CA ALA A 22 -0.10 -23.41 59.63
C ALA A 22 1.27 -23.68 58.99
N VAL A 23 1.31 -23.87 57.66
CA VAL A 23 2.43 -23.54 56.73
C VAL A 23 1.84 -23.52 55.30
N PRO A 24 2.53 -22.94 54.30
CA PRO A 24 2.39 -21.59 53.76
C PRO A 24 1.50 -21.53 52.49
N LEU A 25 1.05 -20.32 52.13
CA LEU A 25 0.53 -20.02 50.79
C LEU A 25 1.62 -20.37 49.76
N GLY A 26 1.30 -21.32 48.88
CA GLY A 26 2.09 -21.60 47.69
C GLY A 26 2.00 -20.41 46.73
N ALA A 27 3.14 -20.06 46.15
CA ALA A 27 3.27 -19.06 45.11
C ALA A 27 2.20 -19.26 44.02
N ALA A 28 1.50 -18.17 43.71
CA ALA A 28 0.72 -18.07 42.49
C ALA A 28 1.64 -18.35 41.30
N ALA A 29 1.13 -19.13 40.35
CA ALA A 29 1.78 -19.31 39.06
C ALA A 29 1.83 -17.95 38.35
N ASP A 30 2.98 -17.63 37.76
CA ASP A 30 3.12 -16.51 36.83
C ASP A 30 2.08 -16.63 35.70
N PRO A 31 1.36 -15.54 35.37
CA PRO A 31 0.49 -15.51 34.21
C PRO A 31 1.35 -15.40 32.95
N ALA A 32 1.56 -16.52 32.27
CA ALA A 32 2.03 -16.52 30.89
C ALA A 32 0.88 -16.01 30.00
N GLY A 33 1.04 -14.82 29.42
CA GLY A 33 0.09 -14.26 28.46
C GLY A 33 0.28 -12.77 28.14
N PHE A 34 0.98 -12.00 28.98
CA PHE A 34 1.28 -10.60 28.70
C PHE A 34 2.80 -10.39 28.62
N THR A 35 3.33 -10.28 27.40
CA THR A 35 4.63 -9.66 27.16
C THR A 35 4.35 -8.18 26.89
N PRO A 36 4.77 -7.24 27.77
CA PRO A 36 4.60 -5.83 27.50
C PRO A 36 5.40 -5.47 26.23
N GLY A 37 4.74 -4.84 25.27
CA GLY A 37 5.43 -4.12 24.19
C GLY A 37 6.22 -2.94 24.76
N PRO A 38 7.26 -2.50 24.07
CA PRO A 38 8.20 -1.51 24.57
C PRO A 38 7.60 -0.09 24.50
N GLY A 39 7.97 0.74 25.49
CA GLY A 39 7.10 1.71 26.18
C GLY A 39 6.96 1.41 27.69
N SER A 40 7.83 0.53 28.20
CA SER A 40 7.66 -0.32 29.38
C SER A 40 7.78 0.38 30.73
N GLY A 41 6.65 0.81 31.28
CA GLY A 41 6.39 0.74 32.73
C GLY A 41 5.52 -0.48 33.03
N GLU A 42 5.66 -1.11 34.20
CA GLU A 42 4.65 -2.07 34.65
C GLU A 42 3.31 -1.33 34.82
N PRO A 43 2.17 -1.91 34.37
CA PRO A 43 0.86 -1.35 34.66
C PRO A 43 0.73 -1.11 36.16
N SER A 44 0.19 0.05 36.53
CA SER A 44 0.11 0.48 37.93
C SER A 44 -0.84 -0.35 38.81
N GLY A 45 -1.59 -1.27 38.22
CA GLY A 45 -2.67 -2.01 38.87
C GLY A 45 -3.99 -1.26 38.95
N VAL A 46 -4.12 -0.09 38.31
CA VAL A 46 -5.42 0.56 38.10
C VAL A 46 -6.07 -0.03 36.85
N LEU A 47 -7.29 -0.54 37.00
CA LEU A 47 -8.04 -1.22 35.94
C LEU A 47 -9.38 -0.54 35.67
N ILE A 48 -9.92 -0.72 34.47
CA ILE A 48 -11.31 -0.42 34.12
C ILE A 48 -12.21 -1.35 34.92
N GLU A 49 -13.10 -0.80 35.73
CA GLU A 49 -13.94 -1.54 36.69
C GLU A 49 -15.38 -1.66 36.22
N GLU A 50 -15.95 -0.60 35.62
CA GLU A 50 -17.30 -0.58 35.05
C GLU A 50 -17.30 0.27 33.76
N PHE A 51 -17.91 -0.21 32.68
CA PHE A 51 -17.94 0.51 31.40
C PHE A 51 -19.25 0.31 30.62
N SER A 52 -19.83 1.42 30.15
CA SER A 52 -20.87 1.46 29.11
C SER A 52 -20.90 2.80 28.38
N LEU A 53 -21.45 2.81 27.15
CA LEU A 53 -21.71 4.04 26.37
C LEU A 53 -23.19 4.42 26.28
N GLY A 54 -23.98 3.97 27.25
CA GLY A 54 -25.37 4.39 27.36
C GLY A 54 -26.13 3.66 28.43
N GLY A 55 -27.38 4.07 28.57
CA GLY A 55 -28.37 3.58 29.51
C GLY A 55 -29.73 4.18 29.16
N PRO A 56 -30.69 4.24 30.10
CA PRO A 56 -32.05 4.71 29.83
C PRO A 56 -32.16 6.17 29.35
N ALA A 57 -31.19 7.03 29.65
CA ALA A 57 -31.09 8.39 29.13
C ALA A 57 -30.26 8.49 27.83
N GLY A 58 -30.03 7.35 27.16
CA GLY A 58 -29.18 7.23 25.97
C GLY A 58 -27.70 7.45 26.31
N PRO A 59 -26.92 8.10 25.43
CA PRO A 59 -25.49 8.34 25.66
C PRO A 59 -25.17 9.14 26.93
N LYS A 60 -26.14 9.84 27.51
CA LYS A 60 -25.97 10.58 28.78
C LYS A 60 -25.72 9.67 30.00
N ASP A 61 -26.02 8.39 29.89
CA ASP A 61 -25.75 7.42 30.95
C ASP A 61 -24.42 6.68 30.74
N SER A 62 -23.62 7.05 29.72
CA SER A 62 -22.29 6.47 29.55
C SER A 62 -21.42 6.70 30.79
N VAL A 63 -20.75 5.64 31.22
CA VAL A 63 -19.84 5.63 32.38
C VAL A 63 -18.57 4.87 32.06
N LEU A 64 -17.47 5.30 32.67
CA LEU A 64 -16.20 4.60 32.73
C LEU A 64 -15.67 4.74 34.15
N GLU A 65 -15.54 3.63 34.87
CA GLU A 65 -15.01 3.61 36.23
C GLU A 65 -13.62 2.97 36.23
N LEU A 66 -12.69 3.56 36.99
CA LEU A 66 -11.35 3.04 37.21
C LEU A 66 -11.19 2.67 38.68
N ALA A 67 -10.54 1.54 38.99
CA ALA A 67 -10.27 1.11 40.36
C ALA A 67 -8.81 0.73 40.57
N ASN A 68 -8.23 1.14 41.71
CA ASN A 68 -6.87 0.75 42.08
C ASN A 68 -6.85 -0.63 42.76
N HIS A 69 -6.35 -1.65 42.04
CA HIS A 69 -6.18 -3.02 42.56
C HIS A 69 -4.79 -3.27 43.17
N SER A 70 -3.90 -2.28 43.16
CA SER A 70 -2.58 -2.40 43.75
C SER A 70 -2.60 -2.23 45.28
N ALA A 71 -1.51 -2.62 45.93
CA ALA A 71 -1.35 -2.47 47.38
C ALA A 71 -1.00 -1.04 47.81
N ASP A 72 -0.61 -0.17 46.88
CA ASP A 72 -0.10 1.16 47.14
C ASP A 72 -0.99 2.24 46.50
N PRO A 73 -1.01 3.49 47.03
CA PRO A 73 -1.69 4.59 46.37
C PRO A 73 -1.06 4.90 45.00
N VAL A 74 -1.89 5.07 43.96
CA VAL A 74 -1.45 5.34 42.59
C VAL A 74 -1.84 6.77 42.17
N PRO A 75 -0.88 7.65 41.84
CA PRO A 75 -1.18 8.95 41.27
C PRO A 75 -1.63 8.80 39.81
N VAL A 76 -2.88 9.18 39.52
CA VAL A 76 -3.47 9.09 38.16
C VAL A 76 -3.63 10.46 37.49
N GLY A 77 -3.15 11.53 38.13
CA GLY A 77 -3.15 12.88 37.56
C GLY A 77 -2.44 12.95 36.21
N GLY A 78 -3.09 13.56 35.22
CA GLY A 78 -2.57 13.72 33.87
C GLY A 78 -2.69 12.47 32.98
N TRP A 79 -3.29 11.37 33.47
CA TRP A 79 -3.62 10.23 32.62
C TRP A 79 -4.64 10.61 31.55
N ARG A 80 -4.55 9.96 30.40
CA ARG A 80 -5.34 10.25 29.21
C ARG A 80 -6.22 9.06 28.87
N ILE A 81 -7.47 9.35 28.52
CA ILE A 81 -8.46 8.34 28.15
C ILE A 81 -8.89 8.62 26.72
N TYR A 82 -8.86 7.58 25.88
CA TYR A 82 -9.27 7.65 24.48
C TYR A 82 -10.37 6.61 24.18
N PRO A 83 -11.33 6.93 23.30
CA PRO A 83 -12.23 5.94 22.72
C PRO A 83 -11.48 5.02 21.76
N CYS A 84 -11.99 3.80 21.57
CA CYS A 84 -11.90 3.13 20.27
C CYS A 84 -13.27 3.12 19.63
N GLY A 85 -13.35 3.56 18.37
CA GLY A 85 -14.61 3.69 17.67
C GLY A 85 -15.06 2.42 16.98
N ALA A 86 -16.14 2.55 16.22
CA ALA A 86 -16.65 1.51 15.34
C ALA A 86 -15.57 1.05 14.33
N SER A 87 -14.67 1.89 13.85
CA SER A 87 -13.60 1.41 12.96
C SER A 87 -12.56 0.51 13.64
N GLY A 88 -12.65 0.30 14.97
CA GLY A 88 -11.64 -0.37 15.78
C GLY A 88 -10.49 0.56 16.18
N SER A 89 -10.30 1.67 15.48
CA SER A 89 -9.19 2.59 15.73
C SER A 89 -9.44 3.53 16.91
N ARG A 90 -8.33 3.96 17.53
CA ARG A 90 -8.32 4.92 18.62
C ARG A 90 -8.79 6.29 18.12
N GLY A 91 -9.79 6.86 18.77
CA GLY A 91 -10.32 8.19 18.45
C GLY A 91 -9.69 9.31 19.27
N SER A 92 -10.31 10.49 19.21
CA SER A 92 -9.83 11.69 19.91
C SER A 92 -9.97 11.59 21.43
N LEU A 93 -9.05 12.25 22.15
CA LEU A 93 -9.00 12.29 23.61
C LEU A 93 -10.38 12.56 24.25
N TRP A 94 -10.85 11.64 25.09
CA TRP A 94 -12.09 11.76 25.86
C TRP A 94 -11.92 12.61 27.12
N ALA A 95 -10.84 12.37 27.88
CA ALA A 95 -10.58 13.06 29.13
C ALA A 95 -9.10 13.03 29.50
N THR A 96 -8.67 14.04 30.25
CA THR A 96 -7.42 14.02 31.03
C THR A 96 -7.79 14.04 32.50
N LEU A 97 -7.28 13.09 33.28
CA LEU A 97 -7.61 12.98 34.70
C LEU A 97 -7.02 14.15 35.49
N PRO A 98 -7.79 14.74 36.42
CA PRO A 98 -7.29 15.79 37.31
C PRO A 98 -6.22 15.23 38.25
N ASP A 99 -5.45 16.11 38.88
CA ASP A 99 -4.43 15.70 39.86
C ASP A 99 -5.06 14.99 41.07
N VAL A 100 -5.07 13.66 41.03
CA VAL A 100 -5.70 12.76 42.00
C VAL A 100 -4.83 11.52 42.22
N THR A 101 -4.87 10.99 43.43
CA THR A 101 -4.19 9.74 43.81
C THR A 101 -5.22 8.77 44.35
N LEU A 102 -5.33 7.60 43.73
CA LEU A 102 -6.27 6.56 44.13
C LEU A 102 -5.62 5.67 45.20
N ALA A 103 -6.20 5.61 46.39
CA ALA A 103 -5.84 4.64 47.42
C ALA A 103 -6.18 3.20 46.98
N PRO A 104 -5.58 2.16 47.60
CA PRO A 104 -5.96 0.77 47.33
C PRO A 104 -7.47 0.54 47.49
N GLY A 105 -8.12 0.05 46.44
CA GLY A 105 -9.56 -0.18 46.35
C GLY A 105 -10.42 1.07 46.12
N GLU A 106 -9.81 2.25 45.95
CA GLU A 106 -10.54 3.47 45.60
C GLU A 106 -10.94 3.45 44.13
N VAL A 107 -12.17 3.91 43.86
CA VAL A 107 -12.75 4.03 42.53
C VAL A 107 -12.74 5.49 42.07
N PHE A 108 -12.62 5.70 40.77
CA PHE A 108 -12.71 7.00 40.12
C PHE A 108 -13.70 6.91 38.96
N LEU A 109 -14.85 7.57 39.12
CA LEU A 109 -15.95 7.48 38.16
C LEU A 109 -15.89 8.64 37.17
N LEU A 110 -15.87 8.31 35.88
CA LEU A 110 -16.14 9.24 34.79
C LEU A 110 -17.53 9.01 34.23
N ALA A 111 -18.29 10.09 34.03
CA ALA A 111 -19.59 10.04 33.34
C ALA A 111 -19.62 10.96 32.12
N SER A 112 -20.48 10.67 31.14
CA SER A 112 -20.62 11.56 29.99
C SER A 112 -21.04 12.99 30.39
N ALA A 113 -20.63 13.97 29.60
CA ALA A 113 -21.00 15.37 29.80
C ALA A 113 -22.53 15.55 29.77
N GLY A 114 -23.09 16.06 30.87
CA GLY A 114 -24.54 16.22 31.02
C GLY A 114 -25.27 14.97 31.53
N SER A 115 -24.53 13.96 32.01
CA SER A 115 -25.08 12.83 32.74
C SER A 115 -25.81 13.27 34.01
N PRO A 116 -26.93 12.61 34.39
CA PRO A 116 -27.56 12.81 35.68
C PRO A 116 -26.79 12.15 36.84
N ARG A 117 -25.78 11.31 36.55
CA ARG A 117 -24.96 10.59 37.52
C ARG A 117 -23.94 11.53 38.17
N ALA A 118 -23.73 11.40 39.48
CA ALA A 118 -22.65 12.11 40.16
C ALA A 118 -21.33 11.38 39.87
N ALA A 119 -20.34 12.09 39.33
CA ALA A 119 -19.06 11.53 38.89
C ALA A 119 -17.90 12.45 39.28
N ASP A 120 -16.70 11.88 39.38
CA ASP A 120 -15.47 12.60 39.73
C ASP A 120 -14.93 13.44 38.57
N ALA A 121 -15.17 12.97 37.33
CA ALA A 121 -14.86 13.69 36.11
C ALA A 121 -15.91 13.45 35.02
N THR A 122 -15.85 14.25 33.96
CA THR A 122 -16.71 14.08 32.79
C THR A 122 -15.92 13.81 31.53
N PHE A 123 -16.46 13.02 30.62
CA PHE A 123 -15.93 12.82 29.27
C PHE A 123 -16.99 13.12 28.20
N VAL A 124 -16.57 13.26 26.94
CA VAL A 124 -17.49 13.48 25.80
C VAL A 124 -17.69 12.16 25.06
N SER A 125 -18.83 11.50 25.27
CA SER A 125 -19.18 10.26 24.57
C SER A 125 -19.66 10.52 23.13
N GLY A 126 -19.17 9.74 22.17
CA GLY A 126 -19.75 9.65 20.82
C GLY A 126 -20.95 8.70 20.83
N GLY A 127 -22.11 9.12 20.31
CA GLY A 127 -23.39 8.45 20.50
C GLY A 127 -23.67 7.19 19.67
N ALA A 128 -22.68 6.40 19.28
CA ALA A 128 -22.87 5.16 18.50
C ALA A 128 -22.53 3.91 19.34
N GLN A 129 -23.34 2.85 19.24
CA GLN A 129 -23.22 1.65 20.08
C GLN A 129 -22.87 0.35 19.32
N VAL A 130 -22.64 0.36 18.01
CA VAL A 130 -22.27 -0.88 17.25
C VAL A 130 -20.99 -1.53 17.78
N ALA A 131 -20.02 -0.71 18.13
CA ALA A 131 -18.82 -1.10 18.85
C ALA A 131 -18.16 0.12 19.48
N THR A 132 -17.45 -0.11 20.56
CA THR A 132 -16.67 0.90 21.25
C THR A 132 -15.49 0.30 22.01
N GLY A 133 -14.72 1.14 22.70
CA GLY A 133 -13.74 0.74 23.68
C GLY A 133 -13.21 1.94 24.45
N ALA A 134 -12.56 1.66 25.55
CA ALA A 134 -11.80 2.63 26.33
C ALA A 134 -10.33 2.22 26.36
N TRP A 135 -9.48 3.20 26.11
CA TRP A 135 -8.02 3.10 26.19
C TRP A 135 -7.53 4.06 27.26
N VAL A 136 -6.88 3.54 28.30
CA VAL A 136 -6.37 4.33 29.42
C VAL A 136 -4.85 4.29 29.40
N GLU A 137 -4.21 5.46 29.33
CA GLU A 137 -2.76 5.59 29.37
C GLU A 137 -2.30 6.64 30.38
N SER A 138 -1.11 6.44 30.93
CA SER A 138 -0.48 7.41 31.83
C SER A 138 0.04 8.64 31.07
N ALA A 139 0.48 9.66 31.81
CA ALA A 139 1.10 10.85 31.22
C ALA A 139 2.34 10.55 30.36
N GLY A 140 3.01 9.41 30.59
CA GLY A 140 4.14 8.94 29.79
C GLY A 140 3.77 8.04 28.61
N SER A 141 2.49 8.00 28.19
CA SER A 141 1.99 7.12 27.12
C SER A 141 2.11 5.61 27.41
N VAL A 142 2.23 5.23 28.68
CA VAL A 142 2.20 3.82 29.10
C VAL A 142 0.75 3.39 29.26
N VAL A 143 0.30 2.42 28.46
CA VAL A 143 -1.05 1.83 28.56
C VAL A 143 -1.24 1.19 29.93
N GLN A 144 -2.31 1.58 30.63
CA GLN A 144 -2.65 1.08 31.95
C GLN A 144 -3.70 -0.03 31.89
N ASP A 145 -4.78 0.21 31.14
CA ASP A 145 -5.80 -0.80 30.84
C ASP A 145 -6.54 -0.40 29.56
N ARG A 146 -7.18 -1.39 28.92
CA ARG A 146 -7.99 -1.20 27.72
C ARG A 146 -9.08 -2.25 27.64
N LEU A 147 -10.24 -1.85 27.14
CA LEU A 147 -11.39 -2.73 26.98
C LEU A 147 -12.15 -2.32 25.72
N SER A 148 -12.47 -3.28 24.85
CA SER A 148 -13.41 -3.05 23.75
C SER A 148 -14.75 -3.74 24.03
N ILE A 149 -15.82 -3.17 23.49
CA ILE A 149 -17.16 -3.74 23.43
C ILE A 149 -17.52 -3.79 21.94
N SER A 150 -17.38 -4.94 21.30
CA SER A 150 -17.53 -5.12 19.87
C SER A 150 -17.89 -6.56 19.50
N PRO A 151 -18.53 -6.77 18.33
CA PRO A 151 -18.67 -8.10 17.72
C PRO A 151 -17.35 -8.82 17.60
N ALA A 152 -17.36 -10.14 17.74
CA ALA A 152 -16.15 -10.97 17.77
C ALA A 152 -15.32 -10.91 16.48
N SER A 153 -15.95 -10.71 15.32
CA SER A 153 -15.27 -10.54 14.03
C SER A 153 -14.61 -9.16 13.85
N ARG A 154 -14.84 -8.24 14.79
CA ARG A 154 -14.35 -6.86 14.72
C ARG A 154 -13.11 -6.68 15.57
N ASP A 155 -12.01 -6.31 14.93
CA ASP A 155 -10.77 -5.94 15.61
C ASP A 155 -10.83 -4.51 16.22
N SER A 156 -10.08 -4.29 17.30
CA SER A 156 -10.00 -2.99 17.99
C SER A 156 -8.64 -2.73 18.63
N ALA A 157 -8.15 -1.50 18.51
CA ALA A 157 -6.97 -1.01 19.23
C ALA A 157 -7.12 -1.12 20.76
N CYS A 158 -8.35 -1.05 21.27
CA CYS A 158 -8.65 -1.23 22.69
C CYS A 158 -8.53 -2.70 23.16
N GLY A 159 -8.09 -3.60 22.28
CA GLY A 159 -7.82 -5.00 22.60
C GLY A 159 -9.03 -5.91 22.38
N PRO A 160 -8.96 -7.16 22.85
CA PRO A 160 -10.05 -8.13 22.73
C PRO A 160 -11.35 -7.60 23.35
N GLY A 161 -12.46 -7.90 22.71
CA GLY A 161 -13.75 -7.29 23.04
C GLY A 161 -14.72 -8.17 23.81
N LEU A 162 -15.55 -7.50 24.60
CA LEU A 162 -16.81 -8.02 25.08
C LEU A 162 -17.88 -7.83 24.00
N PRO A 163 -18.91 -8.69 23.91
CA PRO A 163 -19.94 -8.53 22.88
C PRO A 163 -20.75 -7.25 23.10
N ALA A 164 -21.19 -6.59 22.03
CA ALA A 164 -21.97 -5.35 22.13
C ALA A 164 -23.48 -5.63 22.38
N THR A 165 -23.77 -6.33 23.49
CA THR A 165 -25.09 -6.87 23.82
C THR A 165 -25.74 -6.26 25.07
N LEU A 166 -25.18 -5.18 25.63
CA LEU A 166 -25.75 -4.52 26.81
C LEU A 166 -27.15 -3.96 26.53
N ASP A 167 -28.09 -4.24 27.42
CA ASP A 167 -29.45 -3.70 27.38
C ASP A 167 -29.52 -2.32 28.03
N ALA A 168 -29.36 -1.27 27.21
CA ALA A 168 -29.40 0.10 27.71
C ALA A 168 -30.75 0.47 28.34
N ALA A 169 -31.85 -0.17 27.94
CA ALA A 169 -33.17 0.07 28.56
C ALA A 169 -33.27 -0.51 29.98
N ALA A 170 -32.51 -1.57 30.29
CA ALA A 170 -32.37 -2.14 31.62
C ALA A 170 -31.21 -1.53 32.44
N ASP A 171 -30.57 -0.49 31.89
CA ASP A 171 -29.40 0.18 32.48
C ASP A 171 -28.22 -0.78 32.74
N GLU A 172 -27.90 -1.64 31.77
CA GLU A 172 -26.78 -2.58 31.90
C GLU A 172 -25.42 -1.97 31.56
N THR A 173 -24.41 -2.38 32.31
CA THR A 173 -22.99 -2.07 32.11
C THR A 173 -22.16 -3.35 32.15
N TYR A 174 -20.96 -3.31 31.57
CA TYR A 174 -19.97 -4.35 31.84
C TYR A 174 -19.23 -4.03 33.13
N GLN A 175 -19.24 -4.97 34.07
CA GLN A 175 -18.65 -4.82 35.40
C GLN A 175 -17.62 -5.91 35.65
N ARG A 176 -16.44 -5.51 36.12
CA ARG A 176 -15.32 -6.38 36.42
C ARG A 176 -15.60 -7.22 37.67
N VAL A 177 -15.45 -8.52 37.55
CA VAL A 177 -15.53 -9.51 38.64
C VAL A 177 -14.23 -10.28 38.86
N ARG A 178 -13.32 -10.24 37.88
CA ARG A 178 -11.97 -10.84 37.94
C ARG A 178 -10.94 -10.00 37.17
N ALA A 179 -9.67 -10.33 37.35
CA ALA A 179 -8.54 -9.70 36.67
C ALA A 179 -7.55 -10.77 36.19
N THR A 180 -8.01 -11.60 35.25
CA THR A 180 -7.24 -12.68 34.61
C THR A 180 -6.53 -12.22 33.35
N GLY A 181 -6.97 -11.09 32.76
CA GLY A 181 -6.47 -10.57 31.48
C GLY A 181 -7.31 -10.99 30.27
N ASP A 182 -8.30 -11.87 30.46
CA ASP A 182 -9.32 -12.21 29.47
C ASP A 182 -10.61 -11.44 29.80
N PRO A 183 -10.99 -10.44 28.99
CA PRO A 183 -12.20 -9.64 29.22
C PRO A 183 -13.45 -10.52 29.41
N THR A 184 -13.58 -11.63 28.68
CA THR A 184 -14.76 -12.51 28.75
C THR A 184 -14.88 -13.28 30.06
N ALA A 185 -13.76 -13.50 30.76
CA ALA A 185 -13.71 -14.10 32.09
C ALA A 185 -13.77 -13.06 33.22
N ASP A 186 -13.36 -11.83 32.89
CA ASP A 186 -13.17 -10.73 33.82
C ASP A 186 -14.40 -9.87 34.01
N PHE A 187 -15.27 -9.75 33.01
CA PHE A 187 -16.46 -8.90 33.06
C PHE A 187 -17.75 -9.70 32.96
N ILE A 188 -18.80 -9.16 33.57
CA ILE A 188 -20.19 -9.61 33.40
C ILE A 188 -21.06 -8.43 32.97
N ALA A 189 -22.11 -8.68 32.20
CA ALA A 189 -23.17 -7.71 31.97
C ALA A 189 -24.11 -7.71 33.19
N ALA A 190 -24.27 -6.56 33.84
CA ALA A 190 -25.12 -6.41 35.04
C ALA A 190 -25.76 -5.02 35.08
N THR A 191 -26.81 -4.83 35.89
CA THR A 191 -27.39 -3.51 36.13
C THR A 191 -26.35 -2.56 36.70
N ALA A 192 -26.27 -1.35 36.17
CA ALA A 192 -25.25 -0.35 36.47
C ALA A 192 -25.13 -0.06 37.97
N THR A 193 -23.87 0.01 38.45
CA THR A 193 -23.52 0.31 39.85
C THR A 193 -22.51 1.46 39.98
N PRO A 194 -22.66 2.59 39.26
CA PRO A 194 -21.63 3.62 39.19
C PRO A 194 -21.31 4.20 40.57
N GLY A 195 -20.04 4.16 40.96
CA GLY A 195 -19.55 4.62 42.27
C GLY A 195 -19.89 3.68 43.44
N ALA A 196 -20.41 2.49 43.17
CA ALA A 196 -20.74 1.46 44.14
C ALA A 196 -20.00 0.15 43.80
N PRO A 197 -19.90 -0.83 44.73
CA PRO A 197 -19.26 -2.09 44.43
C PRO A 197 -19.96 -2.82 43.27
N ASN A 198 -19.17 -3.30 42.32
CA ASN A 198 -19.63 -4.12 41.20
C ASN A 198 -20.51 -5.29 41.65
N ALA A 199 -21.50 -5.60 40.82
CA ALA A 199 -22.24 -6.84 40.89
C ALA A 199 -21.30 -8.05 40.75
N VAL A 200 -21.66 -9.14 41.40
CA VAL A 200 -20.91 -10.41 41.33
C VAL A 200 -21.64 -11.49 40.53
N GLU A 201 -22.89 -11.20 40.12
CA GLU A 201 -23.73 -12.06 39.30
C GLU A 201 -24.27 -11.23 38.13
N PRO A 202 -24.38 -11.82 36.92
CA PRO A 202 -24.90 -11.11 35.75
C PRO A 202 -26.38 -10.71 35.95
N ALA A 203 -26.83 -9.76 35.13
CA ALA A 203 -28.25 -9.41 35.06
C ALA A 203 -29.11 -10.67 34.79
N PRO A 204 -30.34 -10.75 35.34
CA PRO A 204 -31.21 -11.89 35.10
C PRO A 204 -31.49 -12.06 33.61
N GLY A 205 -31.09 -13.21 33.07
CA GLY A 205 -31.40 -13.57 31.68
C GLY A 205 -32.89 -13.78 31.43
N PRO A 206 -33.27 -14.12 30.19
CA PRO A 206 -34.64 -14.39 29.82
C PRO A 206 -35.27 -15.49 30.69
N VAL A 207 -36.55 -15.31 31.02
CA VAL A 207 -37.32 -16.28 31.80
C VAL A 207 -38.31 -16.98 30.87
N ASP A 208 -38.41 -18.31 30.98
CA ASP A 208 -39.38 -19.14 30.25
C ASP A 208 -40.75 -18.45 30.14
N SER A 209 -41.26 -18.38 28.92
CA SER A 209 -42.48 -17.67 28.59
C SER A 209 -43.48 -18.58 27.88
N PRO A 210 -44.76 -18.56 28.28
CA PRO A 210 -45.83 -19.22 27.52
C PRO A 210 -46.19 -18.48 26.22
N VAL A 211 -45.69 -17.25 26.04
CA VAL A 211 -45.89 -16.41 24.84
C VAL A 211 -44.53 -16.04 24.26
N LEU A 212 -44.32 -16.39 22.99
CA LEU A 212 -43.08 -16.17 22.25
C LEU A 212 -43.36 -15.37 20.98
N MET A 213 -42.35 -14.73 20.41
CA MET A 213 -42.40 -14.18 19.06
C MET A 213 -42.40 -15.34 18.07
N THR A 214 -43.45 -15.50 17.26
CA THR A 214 -43.62 -16.66 16.37
C THR A 214 -43.39 -16.35 14.90
N GLU A 215 -43.54 -15.09 14.51
CA GLU A 215 -43.22 -14.60 13.17
C GLU A 215 -42.63 -13.19 13.25
N LEU A 216 -41.60 -12.89 12.45
CA LEU A 216 -41.11 -11.54 12.26
C LEU A 216 -40.61 -11.26 10.84
N ALA A 217 -40.78 -10.03 10.39
CA ALA A 217 -40.15 -9.49 9.18
C ALA A 217 -39.87 -8.00 9.37
N ASN A 218 -38.68 -7.55 8.98
CA ASN A 218 -38.28 -6.13 9.04
C ASN A 218 -38.69 -5.34 7.78
N GLY A 219 -39.78 -5.76 7.14
CA GLY A 219 -40.38 -5.16 5.96
C GLY A 219 -41.23 -6.19 5.22
N GLY A 220 -41.74 -5.82 4.05
CA GLY A 220 -42.48 -6.73 3.19
C GLY A 220 -42.71 -6.14 1.79
N PRO A 221 -43.66 -6.68 1.00
CA PRO A 221 -43.90 -6.23 -0.38
C PRO A 221 -44.34 -4.77 -0.49
N ALA A 222 -44.89 -4.19 0.60
CA ALA A 222 -45.25 -2.78 0.72
C ALA A 222 -44.09 -1.90 1.25
N GLY A 223 -42.85 -2.40 1.19
CA GLY A 223 -41.67 -1.74 1.75
C GLY A 223 -41.62 -1.82 3.29
N PRO A 224 -41.02 -0.83 3.97
CA PRO A 224 -40.89 -0.82 5.43
C PRO A 224 -42.23 -0.82 6.19
N ALA A 225 -43.33 -0.42 5.55
CA ALA A 225 -44.66 -0.50 6.15
C ALA A 225 -45.21 -1.93 6.25
N GLY A 226 -44.59 -2.88 5.56
CA GLY A 226 -44.91 -4.30 5.62
C GLY A 226 -44.19 -5.07 6.73
N GLU A 227 -43.46 -4.40 7.63
CA GLU A 227 -42.89 -5.06 8.81
C GLU A 227 -43.99 -5.70 9.68
N LEU A 228 -43.61 -6.74 10.40
CA LEU A 228 -44.52 -7.40 11.34
C LEU A 228 -43.74 -8.08 12.47
N VAL A 229 -44.40 -8.15 13.63
CA VAL A 229 -44.01 -8.96 14.79
C VAL A 229 -45.25 -9.69 15.28
N GLU A 230 -45.22 -11.01 15.31
CA GLU A 230 -46.31 -11.83 15.84
C GLU A 230 -45.94 -12.44 17.18
N LEU A 231 -46.84 -12.32 18.17
CA LEU A 231 -46.75 -13.04 19.43
C LEU A 231 -47.67 -14.26 19.41
N GLY A 232 -47.17 -15.44 19.70
CA GLY A 232 -47.95 -16.69 19.78
C GLY A 232 -47.96 -17.28 21.18
N ASN A 233 -49.14 -17.68 21.67
CA ASN A 233 -49.26 -18.45 22.90
C ASN A 233 -49.00 -19.93 22.63
N VAL A 234 -47.78 -20.37 22.94
CA VAL A 234 -47.30 -21.75 22.75
C VAL A 234 -47.67 -22.68 23.90
N SER A 235 -48.38 -22.18 24.92
CA SER A 235 -48.86 -22.98 26.05
C SER A 235 -50.29 -23.50 25.84
N ASP A 236 -50.75 -24.35 26.76
CA ASP A 236 -52.10 -24.91 26.78
C ASP A 236 -53.11 -24.07 27.59
N THR A 237 -52.71 -22.90 28.08
CA THR A 237 -53.57 -22.03 28.91
C THR A 237 -53.61 -20.58 28.39
N PRO A 238 -54.72 -19.83 28.58
CA PRO A 238 -54.75 -18.41 28.26
C PRO A 238 -53.77 -17.59 29.10
N VAL A 239 -53.12 -16.60 28.49
CA VAL A 239 -52.13 -15.72 29.14
C VAL A 239 -52.62 -14.27 29.09
N ASP A 240 -52.58 -13.58 30.23
CA ASP A 240 -52.90 -12.15 30.32
C ASP A 240 -51.63 -11.33 30.04
N LEU A 241 -51.69 -10.50 29.00
CA LEU A 241 -50.60 -9.66 28.52
C LEU A 241 -50.71 -8.22 29.03
N THR A 242 -51.60 -7.95 29.99
CA THR A 242 -51.75 -6.62 30.57
C THR A 242 -50.44 -6.14 31.18
N GLY A 243 -49.94 -4.98 30.74
CA GLY A 243 -48.70 -4.39 31.23
C GLY A 243 -47.44 -4.89 30.53
N TRP A 244 -47.56 -5.86 29.62
CA TRP A 244 -46.44 -6.30 28.79
C TRP A 244 -46.13 -5.25 27.71
N VAL A 245 -44.85 -5.17 27.34
CA VAL A 245 -44.35 -4.18 26.39
C VAL A 245 -43.34 -4.80 25.42
N LEU A 246 -43.23 -4.19 24.23
CA LEU A 246 -42.18 -4.49 23.26
C LEU A 246 -41.17 -3.33 23.21
N SER A 247 -39.90 -3.66 23.38
CA SER A 247 -38.75 -2.77 23.17
C SER A 247 -38.08 -3.13 21.84
N PHE A 248 -37.52 -2.15 21.14
CA PHE A 248 -36.92 -2.35 19.82
C PHE A 248 -35.43 -1.99 19.83
N CYS A 249 -34.63 -2.79 19.14
CA CYS A 249 -33.23 -2.50 18.86
C CYS A 249 -33.07 -1.90 17.45
N ALA A 250 -32.19 -0.90 17.33
CA ALA A 250 -31.87 -0.23 16.08
C ALA A 250 -30.97 -1.09 15.19
N ALA A 251 -30.75 -0.62 13.96
CA ALA A 251 -29.82 -1.24 13.01
C ALA A 251 -28.38 -1.33 13.51
N ASP A 252 -28.01 -0.46 14.44
CA ASP A 252 -26.68 -0.41 15.06
C ASP A 252 -26.55 -1.38 16.26
N GLY A 253 -27.60 -2.16 16.53
CA GLY A 253 -27.65 -3.14 17.62
C GLY A 253 -28.13 -2.60 18.96
N SER A 254 -28.10 -1.27 19.15
CA SER A 254 -28.52 -0.63 20.39
C SER A 254 -29.99 -0.88 20.68
N THR A 255 -30.32 -1.11 21.96
CA THR A 255 -31.69 -0.94 22.41
C THR A 255 -32.01 0.54 22.32
N THR A 256 -32.78 0.93 21.31
CA THR A 256 -33.24 2.31 21.21
C THR A 256 -34.03 2.63 22.48
N VAL A 257 -33.88 3.84 23.03
CA VAL A 257 -34.71 4.30 24.17
C VAL A 257 -35.82 5.27 23.73
N PRO A 258 -36.68 4.94 22.73
CA PRO A 258 -38.00 5.52 22.62
C PRO A 258 -38.96 4.78 23.55
N VAL A 259 -40.17 5.33 23.67
CA VAL A 259 -41.25 4.72 24.46
C VAL A 259 -41.54 3.32 23.92
N PRO A 260 -41.52 2.26 24.76
CA PRO A 260 -41.82 0.91 24.32
C PRO A 260 -43.29 0.79 23.86
N VAL A 261 -43.59 -0.16 22.98
CA VAL A 261 -44.96 -0.40 22.51
C VAL A 261 -45.69 -1.21 23.57
N ALA A 262 -46.61 -0.55 24.29
CA ALA A 262 -47.42 -1.20 25.31
C ALA A 262 -48.58 -2.00 24.70
N LEU A 263 -48.76 -3.24 25.16
CA LEU A 263 -49.91 -4.04 24.77
C LEU A 263 -51.19 -3.49 25.42
N PRO A 264 -52.35 -3.49 24.72
CA PRO A 264 -53.58 -2.95 25.27
C PRO A 264 -53.98 -3.64 26.59
N ALA A 265 -54.40 -2.86 27.58
CA ALA A 265 -54.86 -3.42 28.86
C ALA A 265 -56.05 -4.37 28.67
N GLY A 266 -56.01 -5.53 29.34
CA GLY A 266 -57.03 -6.57 29.22
C GLY A 266 -56.85 -7.50 28.02
N THR A 267 -55.71 -7.43 27.31
CA THR A 267 -55.36 -8.39 26.25
C THR A 267 -55.08 -9.76 26.86
N VAL A 268 -55.96 -10.73 26.60
CA VAL A 268 -55.78 -12.13 27.02
C VAL A 268 -55.63 -13.00 25.77
N LEU A 269 -54.46 -13.60 25.60
CA LEU A 269 -54.15 -14.45 24.46
C LEU A 269 -54.52 -15.90 24.77
N ALA A 270 -55.51 -16.44 24.07
CA ALA A 270 -55.94 -17.83 24.26
C ALA A 270 -54.83 -18.82 23.89
N ALA A 271 -54.90 -20.05 24.44
CA ALA A 271 -53.98 -21.11 24.07
C ALA A 271 -54.03 -21.37 22.55
N GLY A 272 -52.87 -21.37 21.89
CA GLY A 272 -52.77 -21.56 20.45
C GLY A 272 -53.12 -20.32 19.60
N ALA A 273 -53.48 -19.19 20.21
CA ALA A 273 -53.79 -17.95 19.49
C ALA A 273 -52.54 -17.07 19.29
N THR A 274 -52.59 -16.20 18.28
CA THR A 274 -51.55 -15.21 18.00
C THR A 274 -52.07 -13.77 18.12
N PHE A 275 -51.14 -12.83 18.24
CA PHE A 275 -51.40 -11.39 18.31
C PHE A 275 -50.39 -10.66 17.43
N VAL A 276 -50.85 -10.04 16.35
CA VAL A 276 -50.01 -9.46 15.30
C VAL A 276 -49.83 -7.96 15.53
N LEU A 277 -48.58 -7.51 15.64
CA LEU A 277 -48.20 -6.11 15.66
C LEU A 277 -47.62 -5.76 14.29
N ALA A 278 -48.23 -4.79 13.60
CA ALA A 278 -47.75 -4.30 12.31
C ALA A 278 -48.20 -2.84 12.09
N PRO A 279 -47.46 -2.00 11.34
CA PRO A 279 -47.88 -0.61 11.09
C PRO A 279 -49.25 -0.50 10.43
N ILE A 280 -49.60 -1.48 9.60
CA ILE A 280 -50.86 -1.55 8.87
C ILE A 280 -51.39 -2.99 8.95
N GLY A 281 -52.66 -3.16 9.31
CA GLY A 281 -53.37 -4.44 9.15
C GLY A 281 -53.19 -5.48 10.25
N GLY A 282 -52.42 -5.21 11.32
CA GLY A 282 -52.30 -6.09 12.50
C GLY A 282 -53.37 -5.84 13.58
N ASP A 283 -53.39 -6.70 14.60
CA ASP A 283 -54.23 -6.55 15.81
C ASP A 283 -53.89 -5.27 16.58
N LEU A 284 -52.61 -4.87 16.56
CA LEU A 284 -52.13 -3.61 17.10
C LEU A 284 -51.36 -2.80 16.04
N PRO A 285 -51.98 -1.76 15.45
CA PRO A 285 -51.26 -0.81 14.62
C PRO A 285 -50.39 0.12 15.47
N TYR A 286 -49.13 0.30 15.08
CA TYR A 286 -48.19 1.23 15.70
C TYR A 286 -47.45 2.06 14.65
N ALA A 287 -47.00 3.26 15.03
CA ALA A 287 -46.31 4.17 14.12
C ALA A 287 -44.79 4.10 14.26
N GLU A 288 -44.30 4.08 15.49
CA GLU A 288 -42.91 3.99 15.93
C GLU A 288 -42.88 3.46 17.38
N PRO A 289 -41.77 2.86 17.85
CA PRO A 289 -40.58 2.45 17.09
C PRO A 289 -40.83 1.24 16.16
N ARG A 290 -40.00 1.08 15.13
CA ARG A 290 -40.08 0.04 14.07
C ARG A 290 -38.86 -0.88 14.02
N LEU A 291 -39.01 -2.06 13.42
CA LEU A 291 -37.91 -2.89 12.94
C LEU A 291 -37.26 -2.22 11.73
N ALA A 292 -36.02 -1.76 11.86
CA ALA A 292 -35.34 -1.11 10.75
C ALA A 292 -35.01 -2.10 9.62
N ALA A 293 -35.24 -1.66 8.38
CA ALA A 293 -34.93 -2.44 7.17
C ALA A 293 -33.41 -2.75 7.05
N ALA A 294 -32.55 -1.92 7.64
CA ALA A 294 -31.11 -2.15 7.69
C ALA A 294 -30.69 -3.23 8.70
N GLY A 295 -31.63 -3.77 9.48
CA GLY A 295 -31.38 -4.69 10.59
C GLY A 295 -32.06 -4.14 11.85
N GLY A 296 -32.54 -5.01 12.73
CA GLY A 296 -33.31 -4.59 13.89
C GLY A 296 -33.75 -5.76 14.74
N GLY A 297 -34.14 -5.49 15.98
CA GLY A 297 -34.57 -6.54 16.91
C GLY A 297 -35.69 -6.09 17.83
N VAL A 298 -36.25 -7.06 18.55
CA VAL A 298 -37.36 -6.87 19.49
C VAL A 298 -37.10 -7.65 20.77
N ILE A 299 -37.45 -7.05 21.90
CA ILE A 299 -37.50 -7.68 23.22
C ILE A 299 -38.92 -7.59 23.76
N LEU A 300 -39.47 -8.74 24.17
CA LEU A 300 -40.75 -8.82 24.87
C LEU A 300 -40.53 -8.82 26.38
N ARG A 301 -41.16 -7.88 27.09
CA ARG A 301 -41.11 -7.80 28.56
C ARG A 301 -42.49 -7.94 29.17
N ASP A 302 -42.55 -8.59 30.33
CA ASP A 302 -43.76 -8.63 31.14
C ASP A 302 -43.94 -7.37 32.00
N ASP A 303 -45.01 -7.34 32.80
CA ASP A 303 -45.36 -6.24 33.70
C ASP A 303 -44.37 -6.03 34.86
N ALA A 304 -43.53 -7.04 35.15
CA ALA A 304 -42.43 -6.95 36.09
C ALA A 304 -41.12 -6.47 35.44
N GLY A 305 -41.11 -6.28 34.11
CA GLY A 305 -39.93 -5.90 33.34
C GLY A 305 -39.01 -7.06 32.99
N ALA A 306 -39.38 -8.31 33.33
CA ALA A 306 -38.58 -9.49 33.01
C ALA A 306 -38.65 -9.78 31.51
N VAL A 307 -37.51 -10.12 30.93
CA VAL A 307 -37.44 -10.46 29.51
C VAL A 307 -38.04 -11.85 29.28
N ARG A 308 -39.05 -11.91 28.43
CA ARG A 308 -39.80 -13.13 28.09
C ARG A 308 -39.35 -13.74 26.78
N ASP A 309 -38.96 -12.92 25.81
CA ASP A 309 -38.40 -13.36 24.55
C ASP A 309 -37.57 -12.23 23.92
N GLY A 310 -36.65 -12.58 23.02
CA GLY A 310 -35.80 -11.64 22.28
C GLY A 310 -35.45 -12.21 20.92
N VAL A 311 -35.66 -11.43 19.85
CA VAL A 311 -35.30 -11.82 18.49
C VAL A 311 -34.65 -10.66 17.76
N GLY A 312 -33.48 -10.88 17.16
CA GLY A 312 -32.78 -9.89 16.35
C GLY A 312 -32.52 -10.35 14.92
N ILE A 313 -32.64 -9.43 13.96
CA ILE A 313 -32.29 -9.60 12.55
C ILE A 313 -31.04 -8.74 12.26
N TYR A 314 -29.87 -9.37 12.23
CA TYR A 314 -28.56 -8.73 12.05
C TYR A 314 -27.60 -9.63 11.28
N GLU A 315 -26.65 -9.02 10.56
CA GLU A 315 -25.49 -9.74 10.03
C GLU A 315 -24.48 -9.96 11.18
N GLN A 316 -24.00 -11.19 11.35
CA GLN A 316 -23.02 -11.53 12.40
C GLN A 316 -21.77 -12.25 11.87
N ASP A 317 -21.78 -12.71 10.61
CA ASP A 317 -20.64 -13.39 9.97
C ASP A 317 -19.67 -12.45 9.28
N ALA A 318 -20.00 -11.16 9.15
CA ALA A 318 -19.21 -10.16 8.43
C ALA A 318 -18.94 -10.52 6.96
N GLU A 319 -19.81 -11.32 6.33
CA GLU A 319 -19.62 -11.75 4.94
C GLU A 319 -20.08 -10.68 3.96
N SER A 320 -21.29 -10.15 4.15
CA SER A 320 -21.89 -9.15 3.26
C SER A 320 -21.96 -7.75 3.85
N ALA A 321 -21.90 -7.62 5.17
CA ALA A 321 -21.94 -6.34 5.89
C ALA A 321 -21.21 -6.48 7.23
N PRO A 322 -20.67 -5.40 7.82
CA PRO A 322 -20.02 -5.48 9.13
C PRO A 322 -20.93 -6.11 10.19
N ALA A 323 -20.36 -6.98 11.02
CA ALA A 323 -21.13 -7.67 12.06
C ALA A 323 -21.75 -6.70 13.07
N VAL A 324 -22.94 -7.04 13.56
CA VAL A 324 -23.68 -6.28 14.58
C VAL A 324 -24.14 -7.22 15.69
N ASP A 325 -23.71 -6.91 16.92
CA ASP A 325 -24.26 -7.52 18.13
C ASP A 325 -25.45 -6.69 18.62
N SER A 326 -26.36 -7.33 19.37
CA SER A 326 -27.51 -6.62 19.93
C SER A 326 -28.05 -7.30 21.18
N ALA A 327 -28.54 -6.52 22.13
CA ALA A 327 -29.26 -7.03 23.30
C ALA A 327 -30.60 -7.72 22.93
N CYS A 328 -31.13 -7.49 21.72
CA CYS A 328 -32.32 -8.17 21.22
C CYS A 328 -32.06 -9.62 20.78
N VAL A 329 -30.80 -9.99 20.53
CA VAL A 329 -30.43 -11.32 20.03
C VAL A 329 -30.37 -12.33 21.18
N ARG A 330 -30.80 -13.56 20.91
CA ARG A 330 -30.58 -14.72 21.78
C ARG A 330 -29.75 -15.73 21.02
N GLY A 331 -28.59 -16.12 21.55
CA GLY A 331 -27.63 -16.94 20.80
C GLY A 331 -27.13 -16.21 19.55
N THR A 332 -27.29 -16.82 18.38
CA THR A 332 -26.96 -16.23 17.07
C THR A 332 -28.16 -15.50 16.46
N ALA A 333 -27.91 -14.33 15.85
CA ALA A 333 -28.95 -13.51 15.21
C ALA A 333 -29.53 -14.18 13.95
N LEU A 334 -30.71 -13.72 13.54
CA LEU A 334 -31.26 -14.03 12.22
C LEU A 334 -30.55 -13.17 11.17
N PRO A 335 -30.07 -13.72 10.05
CA PRO A 335 -29.36 -12.92 9.05
C PRO A 335 -30.31 -11.90 8.40
N ASN A 336 -29.83 -10.72 7.99
CA ASN A 336 -30.69 -9.70 7.39
C ASN A 336 -30.86 -9.90 5.88
N ARG A 337 -31.32 -11.11 5.50
CA ARG A 337 -31.27 -11.63 4.11
C ARG A 337 -32.63 -12.00 3.52
N LEU A 338 -33.73 -11.65 4.18
CA LEU A 338 -35.10 -11.94 3.70
C LEU A 338 -35.37 -11.29 2.33
N ASP A 339 -35.99 -12.05 1.43
CA ASP A 339 -36.61 -11.52 0.21
C ASP A 339 -37.98 -10.91 0.55
N LEU A 340 -37.93 -9.63 0.95
CA LEU A 340 -39.12 -8.89 1.37
C LEU A 340 -40.13 -8.70 0.24
N ALA A 341 -39.67 -8.63 -1.02
CA ALA A 341 -40.55 -8.46 -2.18
C ALA A 341 -41.43 -9.68 -2.42
N SER A 342 -40.90 -10.88 -2.15
CA SER A 342 -41.66 -12.14 -2.22
C SER A 342 -42.52 -12.41 -0.98
N GLY A 343 -42.45 -11.54 0.05
CA GLY A 343 -43.22 -11.67 1.28
C GLY A 343 -42.67 -12.73 2.24
N GLN A 344 -41.36 -12.92 2.27
CA GLN A 344 -40.72 -13.82 3.23
C GLN A 344 -40.72 -13.24 4.65
N SER A 345 -40.81 -14.13 5.64
CA SER A 345 -40.65 -13.83 7.06
C SER A 345 -39.84 -14.91 7.77
N TYR A 346 -39.34 -14.59 8.95
CA TYR A 346 -38.78 -15.58 9.86
C TYR A 346 -39.90 -16.20 10.68
N GLN A 347 -40.00 -17.53 10.61
CA GLN A 347 -41.03 -18.35 11.23
C GLN A 347 -40.41 -19.21 12.33
N ARG A 348 -40.94 -19.14 13.56
CA ARG A 348 -40.40 -19.93 14.67
C ARG A 348 -40.74 -21.41 14.50
N VAL A 349 -39.72 -22.25 14.45
CA VAL A 349 -39.81 -23.72 14.35
C VAL A 349 -39.33 -24.44 15.62
N ALA A 350 -38.59 -23.75 16.51
CA ALA A 350 -38.12 -24.27 17.78
C ALA A 350 -38.03 -23.18 18.87
N SER A 351 -37.69 -23.58 20.10
CA SER A 351 -37.49 -22.69 21.24
C SER A 351 -36.34 -23.23 22.11
N THR A 352 -35.14 -23.08 21.58
CA THR A 352 -33.86 -23.49 22.17
C THR A 352 -33.15 -22.34 22.87
N GLY A 353 -33.58 -21.09 22.61
CA GLY A 353 -32.93 -19.88 23.12
C GLY A 353 -31.85 -19.34 22.20
N ASP A 354 -31.77 -19.83 20.97
CA ASP A 354 -30.89 -19.35 19.90
C ASP A 354 -31.74 -18.95 18.70
N ASN A 355 -31.71 -17.68 18.25
CA ASN A 355 -32.62 -17.22 17.21
C ASN A 355 -32.38 -17.98 15.90
N ALA A 356 -31.13 -18.16 15.47
CA ALA A 356 -30.80 -18.88 14.24
C ALA A 356 -31.27 -20.35 14.25
N ALA A 357 -31.24 -21.04 15.40
CA ALA A 357 -31.76 -22.40 15.54
C ALA A 357 -33.29 -22.44 15.68
N ASP A 358 -33.89 -21.37 16.18
CA ASP A 358 -35.31 -21.30 16.52
C ASP A 358 -36.19 -20.87 15.35
N PHE A 359 -35.64 -20.17 14.35
CA PHE A 359 -36.39 -19.66 13.22
C PHE A 359 -35.89 -20.24 11.89
N ALA A 360 -36.82 -20.40 10.96
CA ALA A 360 -36.54 -20.70 9.56
C ALA A 360 -37.21 -19.64 8.67
N VAL A 361 -36.68 -19.43 7.47
CA VAL A 361 -37.35 -18.57 6.48
C VAL A 361 -38.60 -19.30 5.95
N GLY A 362 -39.72 -18.60 5.90
CA GLY A 362 -41.00 -19.09 5.36
C GLY A 362 -41.79 -17.98 4.66
N ASP A 363 -42.94 -18.33 4.08
CA ASP A 363 -43.88 -17.32 3.55
C ASP A 363 -44.59 -16.62 4.72
N ALA A 364 -44.83 -15.31 4.61
CA ALA A 364 -45.54 -14.59 5.66
C ALA A 364 -46.96 -15.14 5.90
N ALA A 365 -47.28 -15.46 7.15
CA ALA A 365 -48.52 -16.13 7.55
C ALA A 365 -49.14 -15.54 8.83
N PRO A 366 -49.27 -14.20 8.94
CA PRO A 366 -49.72 -13.55 10.16
C PRO A 366 -51.11 -14.06 10.57
N GLY A 367 -51.27 -14.35 11.86
CA GLY A 367 -52.46 -14.94 12.45
C GLY A 367 -52.39 -16.46 12.61
N THR A 368 -51.26 -17.10 12.29
CA THR A 368 -51.11 -18.56 12.29
C THR A 368 -49.93 -18.99 13.15
N LEU A 369 -50.19 -19.82 14.17
CA LEU A 369 -49.13 -20.29 15.07
C LEU A 369 -48.17 -21.31 14.44
N GLU A 370 -48.63 -22.07 13.45
CA GLU A 370 -47.80 -23.06 12.76
C GLU A 370 -46.93 -22.38 11.69
N ALA A 371 -45.62 -22.64 11.74
CA ALA A 371 -44.66 -22.12 10.76
C ALA A 371 -45.05 -22.48 9.33
N ALA A 372 -45.22 -21.46 8.48
CA ALA A 372 -45.51 -21.66 7.07
C ALA A 372 -44.26 -22.14 6.32
N PRO A 373 -44.36 -23.17 5.46
CA PRO A 373 -43.23 -23.58 4.63
C PRO A 373 -42.92 -22.50 3.59
N LEU A 374 -41.65 -22.33 3.26
CA LEU A 374 -41.23 -21.45 2.17
C LEU A 374 -41.70 -22.01 0.81
N THR A 375 -42.59 -21.29 0.13
CA THR A 375 -43.01 -21.63 -1.25
C THR A 375 -42.72 -20.52 -2.26
N SER A 376 -42.35 -19.32 -1.79
CA SER A 376 -42.13 -18.10 -2.58
C SER A 376 -40.67 -17.77 -2.92
N GLY A 377 -39.72 -18.70 -2.73
CA GLY A 377 -38.28 -18.41 -2.89
C GLY A 377 -37.80 -18.19 -4.34
N LEU A 378 -36.70 -17.44 -4.48
CA LEU A 378 -35.99 -17.27 -5.75
C LEU A 378 -35.45 -18.62 -6.24
N ARG A 379 -35.94 -19.08 -7.39
CA ARG A 379 -35.47 -20.31 -8.04
C ARG A 379 -34.34 -19.98 -9.02
N PHE A 380 -33.10 -20.27 -8.67
CA PHE A 380 -31.96 -20.02 -9.55
C PHE A 380 -31.80 -21.14 -10.60
N GLU A 381 -31.79 -20.78 -11.88
CA GLU A 381 -31.62 -21.70 -13.02
C GLU A 381 -30.58 -21.16 -14.01
N PRO A 382 -29.26 -21.24 -13.68
CA PRO A 382 -28.21 -20.67 -14.51
C PRO A 382 -28.07 -21.38 -15.87
N GLY A 383 -28.66 -22.58 -16.00
CA GLY A 383 -28.63 -23.42 -17.21
C GLY A 383 -29.45 -22.89 -18.40
N LEU A 384 -30.18 -21.78 -18.24
CA LEU A 384 -30.91 -21.10 -19.34
C LEU A 384 -29.98 -20.23 -20.21
N GLY A 385 -28.76 -19.94 -19.73
CA GLY A 385 -27.59 -19.54 -20.51
C GLY A 385 -27.64 -18.20 -21.26
N VAL A 386 -28.63 -17.36 -20.97
CA VAL A 386 -28.52 -15.92 -21.21
C VAL A 386 -27.86 -15.28 -19.99
N ARG A 387 -26.92 -14.36 -20.21
CA ARG A 387 -26.17 -13.67 -19.15
C ARG A 387 -26.24 -12.16 -19.35
N VAL A 388 -26.15 -11.42 -18.25
CA VAL A 388 -25.74 -10.02 -18.22
C VAL A 388 -24.29 -9.99 -18.66
N THR A 389 -24.01 -9.39 -19.82
CA THR A 389 -22.66 -9.36 -20.40
C THR A 389 -22.03 -8.00 -20.41
N GLU A 390 -22.83 -6.93 -20.36
CA GLU A 390 -22.32 -5.57 -20.28
C GLU A 390 -23.28 -4.68 -19.49
N VAL A 391 -22.75 -3.84 -18.60
CA VAL A 391 -23.53 -2.89 -17.81
C VAL A 391 -22.81 -1.54 -17.74
N ALA A 392 -23.53 -0.47 -18.05
CA ALA A 392 -23.10 0.89 -17.79
C ALA A 392 -24.17 1.62 -16.97
N HIS A 393 -23.74 2.52 -16.09
CA HIS A 393 -24.62 3.38 -15.31
C HIS A 393 -24.44 4.85 -15.70
N THR A 394 -25.34 5.70 -15.25
CA THR A 394 -25.23 7.15 -15.41
C THR A 394 -24.58 7.71 -14.15
N LEU A 395 -23.56 8.57 -14.31
CA LEU A 395 -22.75 9.09 -13.22
C LEU A 395 -23.61 9.70 -12.09
N ASP A 396 -24.46 10.66 -12.44
CA ASP A 396 -25.42 11.28 -11.53
C ASP A 396 -26.69 11.76 -12.25
N ALA A 397 -27.58 12.41 -11.50
CA ALA A 397 -28.86 12.92 -12.03
C ALA A 397 -28.73 14.12 -12.98
N ASP A 398 -27.57 14.81 -12.97
CA ASP A 398 -27.31 15.99 -13.79
C ASP A 398 -26.53 15.65 -15.09
N SER A 399 -26.02 14.43 -15.19
CA SER A 399 -25.30 13.87 -16.34
C SER A 399 -26.22 13.41 -17.48
N ASP A 400 -25.69 13.39 -18.70
CA ASP A 400 -26.42 12.87 -19.86
C ASP A 400 -26.76 11.38 -19.69
N PRO A 401 -28.01 10.94 -19.98
CA PRO A 401 -28.44 9.55 -19.88
C PRO A 401 -27.51 8.59 -20.64
N SER A 402 -26.89 7.66 -19.91
CA SER A 402 -25.93 6.69 -20.47
C SER A 402 -26.05 5.29 -19.87
N SER A 403 -27.08 5.02 -19.05
CA SER A 403 -27.25 3.68 -18.51
C SER A 403 -27.74 2.69 -19.57
N PHE A 404 -27.17 1.49 -19.59
CA PHE A 404 -27.70 0.35 -20.33
C PHE A 404 -27.30 -0.99 -19.71
N VAL A 405 -28.01 -2.04 -20.10
CA VAL A 405 -27.74 -3.44 -19.74
C VAL A 405 -27.79 -4.27 -21.00
N GLU A 406 -26.76 -5.06 -21.25
CA GLU A 406 -26.72 -6.05 -22.32
C GLU A 406 -27.03 -7.45 -21.79
N LEU A 407 -27.94 -8.15 -22.47
CA LEU A 407 -28.21 -9.57 -22.24
C LEU A 407 -27.80 -10.37 -23.47
N THR A 408 -26.96 -11.38 -23.29
CA THR A 408 -26.43 -12.22 -24.38
C THR A 408 -26.74 -13.68 -24.16
N ASN A 409 -27.17 -14.37 -25.22
CA ASN A 409 -27.22 -15.83 -25.23
C ASN A 409 -25.80 -16.42 -25.37
N THR A 410 -25.25 -16.90 -24.25
CA THR A 410 -23.90 -17.51 -24.18
C THR A 410 -23.91 -19.01 -24.54
N THR A 411 -25.07 -19.60 -24.82
CA THR A 411 -25.19 -21.01 -25.16
C THR A 411 -24.94 -21.30 -26.64
N THR A 412 -24.90 -22.59 -26.98
CA THR A 412 -24.82 -23.07 -28.36
C THR A 412 -26.19 -23.28 -29.03
N ALA A 413 -27.30 -22.99 -28.34
CA ALA A 413 -28.66 -23.17 -28.86
C ALA A 413 -29.47 -21.88 -28.77
N ALA A 414 -30.50 -21.72 -29.62
CA ALA A 414 -31.39 -20.57 -29.52
C ALA A 414 -32.19 -20.61 -28.21
N VAL A 415 -32.28 -19.47 -27.51
CA VAL A 415 -33.01 -19.32 -26.25
C VAL A 415 -34.19 -18.38 -26.46
N SER A 416 -35.40 -18.82 -26.14
CA SER A 416 -36.56 -17.93 -26.14
C SER A 416 -36.56 -17.09 -24.86
N ILE A 417 -36.57 -15.77 -25.04
CA ILE A 417 -36.67 -14.78 -23.95
C ILE A 417 -38.10 -14.22 -23.82
N GLU A 418 -39.07 -14.90 -24.43
CA GLU A 418 -40.47 -14.49 -24.39
C GLU A 418 -40.98 -14.48 -22.94
N GLY A 419 -41.44 -13.33 -22.47
CA GLY A 419 -41.96 -13.15 -21.12
C GLY A 419 -40.89 -12.96 -20.04
N TRP A 420 -39.61 -12.91 -20.39
CA TRP A 420 -38.52 -12.65 -19.45
C TRP A 420 -38.53 -11.19 -18.98
N SER A 421 -37.97 -10.88 -17.81
CA SER A 421 -37.91 -9.51 -17.29
C SER A 421 -36.62 -9.25 -16.54
N VAL A 422 -36.32 -7.97 -16.28
CA VAL A 422 -35.21 -7.57 -15.42
C VAL A 422 -35.78 -6.83 -14.22
N GLN A 423 -35.46 -7.32 -13.02
CA GLN A 423 -35.73 -6.65 -11.76
C GLN A 423 -34.49 -5.93 -11.27
N ARG A 424 -34.70 -4.90 -10.44
CA ARG A 424 -33.64 -4.09 -9.87
C ARG A 424 -33.59 -4.30 -8.35
N CYS A 425 -32.38 -4.34 -7.82
CA CYS A 425 -32.13 -4.11 -6.40
C CYS A 425 -31.66 -2.67 -6.21
N GLY A 426 -32.27 -1.96 -5.24
CA GLY A 426 -31.90 -0.58 -4.94
C GLY A 426 -30.57 -0.45 -4.22
N VAL A 427 -30.18 0.79 -3.88
CA VAL A 427 -28.99 1.10 -3.06
C VAL A 427 -29.04 0.43 -1.67
N ASP A 428 -30.25 0.12 -1.20
CA ASP A 428 -30.49 -0.66 0.01
C ASP A 428 -30.40 -2.18 -0.23
N GLY A 429 -29.87 -2.61 -1.38
CA GLY A 429 -29.65 -4.00 -1.74
C GLY A 429 -30.92 -4.84 -1.81
N ARG A 430 -32.10 -4.26 -1.58
CA ARG A 430 -33.37 -4.98 -1.59
C ARG A 430 -33.95 -5.02 -2.99
N LEU A 431 -34.61 -6.14 -3.29
CA LEU A 431 -35.33 -6.33 -4.53
C LEU A 431 -36.55 -5.38 -4.58
N GLU A 432 -36.69 -4.64 -5.67
CA GLU A 432 -37.85 -3.78 -5.91
C GLU A 432 -39.06 -4.59 -6.41
N GLY A 433 -40.28 -4.19 -6.01
CA GLY A 433 -41.48 -5.01 -6.18
C GLY A 433 -42.01 -5.14 -7.62
N ASP A 434 -41.84 -4.12 -8.47
CA ASP A 434 -42.23 -4.16 -9.88
C ASP A 434 -41.00 -4.45 -10.77
N PRO A 435 -41.17 -5.15 -11.91
CA PRO A 435 -40.10 -5.32 -12.88
C PRO A 435 -39.62 -3.95 -13.36
N TRP A 436 -38.31 -3.73 -13.28
CA TRP A 436 -37.69 -2.49 -13.74
C TRP A 436 -37.76 -2.38 -15.28
N VAL A 437 -37.62 -3.52 -15.97
CA VAL A 437 -37.87 -3.64 -17.41
C VAL A 437 -39.04 -4.61 -17.64
N ALA A 438 -40.04 -4.14 -18.39
CA ALA A 438 -41.23 -4.90 -18.78
C ALA A 438 -40.88 -6.15 -19.62
N PRO A 439 -41.82 -7.11 -19.78
CA PRO A 439 -41.48 -8.39 -20.38
C PRO A 439 -40.84 -8.28 -21.77
N LEU A 440 -39.69 -8.92 -21.92
CA LEU A 440 -38.96 -9.07 -23.16
C LEU A 440 -39.68 -10.06 -24.09
N ALA A 441 -39.40 -9.95 -25.38
CA ALA A 441 -40.03 -10.78 -26.40
C ALA A 441 -38.98 -11.32 -27.38
N GLY A 442 -39.27 -12.49 -27.96
CA GLY A 442 -38.48 -13.06 -29.05
C GLY A 442 -37.54 -14.20 -28.65
N THR A 443 -36.51 -14.40 -29.47
CA THR A 443 -35.56 -15.51 -29.38
C THR A 443 -34.16 -15.00 -29.69
N LEU A 444 -33.21 -15.28 -28.80
CA LEU A 444 -31.80 -14.97 -28.98
C LEU A 444 -31.11 -16.18 -29.59
N GLU A 445 -30.55 -16.02 -30.79
CA GLU A 445 -29.66 -17.01 -31.39
C GLU A 445 -28.34 -17.11 -30.59
N PRO A 446 -27.58 -18.22 -30.71
CA PRO A 446 -26.28 -18.36 -30.06
C PRO A 446 -25.35 -17.16 -30.32
N GLY A 447 -24.92 -16.49 -29.25
CA GLY A 447 -24.08 -15.30 -29.28
C GLY A 447 -24.76 -14.00 -29.69
N ALA A 448 -26.09 -13.99 -29.86
CA ALA A 448 -26.84 -12.75 -30.07
C ALA A 448 -27.02 -12.00 -28.74
N ALA A 449 -26.82 -10.69 -28.79
CA ALA A 449 -26.97 -9.75 -27.69
C ALA A 449 -28.18 -8.83 -27.92
N ILE A 450 -28.84 -8.41 -26.85
CA ILE A 450 -29.84 -7.34 -26.85
C ILE A 450 -29.49 -6.28 -25.81
N VAL A 451 -29.79 -5.04 -26.12
CA VAL A 451 -29.56 -3.89 -25.24
C VAL A 451 -30.89 -3.43 -24.61
N LEU A 452 -30.88 -3.23 -23.30
CA LEU A 452 -31.90 -2.51 -22.55
C LEU A 452 -31.29 -1.15 -22.21
N ALA A 453 -31.92 -0.04 -22.61
CA ALA A 453 -31.28 1.27 -22.52
C ALA A 453 -32.13 2.31 -21.79
N GLN A 454 -31.47 3.28 -21.15
CA GLN A 454 -32.15 4.41 -20.51
C GLN A 454 -32.82 5.30 -21.56
N ALA A 455 -34.03 5.79 -21.25
CA ALA A 455 -34.69 6.81 -22.04
C ALA A 455 -33.78 8.05 -22.21
N GLY A 456 -33.60 8.50 -23.44
CA GLY A 456 -32.73 9.62 -23.77
C GLY A 456 -31.26 9.26 -24.03
N SER A 457 -30.84 8.02 -23.75
CA SER A 457 -29.50 7.55 -24.08
C SER A 457 -29.32 7.34 -25.59
N PRO A 458 -28.07 7.32 -26.11
CA PRO A 458 -27.79 7.08 -27.52
C PRO A 458 -28.34 5.75 -28.06
N TRP A 459 -28.52 4.74 -27.18
CA TRP A 459 -28.94 3.39 -27.56
C TRP A 459 -30.45 3.16 -27.48
N ALA A 460 -31.21 4.11 -26.92
CA ALA A 460 -32.65 3.97 -26.73
C ALA A 460 -33.43 3.73 -28.04
N GLY A 461 -32.92 4.22 -29.17
CA GLY A 461 -33.58 4.07 -30.48
C GLY A 461 -33.59 2.64 -31.01
N ASP A 462 -32.55 1.86 -30.71
CA ASP A 462 -32.35 0.49 -31.21
C ASP A 462 -32.44 -0.57 -30.09
N ALA A 463 -32.71 -0.14 -28.85
CA ALA A 463 -32.83 -1.03 -27.70
C ALA A 463 -34.04 -1.97 -27.79
N ALA A 464 -33.89 -3.18 -27.28
CA ALA A 464 -34.97 -4.16 -27.16
C ALA A 464 -36.03 -3.73 -26.13
N ALA A 465 -35.63 -2.94 -25.12
CA ALA A 465 -36.52 -2.26 -24.21
C ALA A 465 -35.89 -0.95 -23.71
N VAL A 466 -36.73 -0.01 -23.30
CA VAL A 466 -36.32 1.29 -22.75
C VAL A 466 -36.83 1.43 -21.32
N PHE A 467 -35.97 1.89 -20.41
CA PHE A 467 -36.32 2.17 -19.01
C PHE A 467 -36.13 3.65 -18.67
N GLU A 468 -36.93 4.16 -17.72
CA GLU A 468 -36.90 5.58 -17.35
C GLU A 468 -35.95 5.86 -16.17
N ALA A 469 -35.97 5.01 -15.14
CA ALA A 469 -35.17 5.21 -13.93
C ALA A 469 -33.71 4.77 -14.18
N PRO A 470 -32.70 5.65 -14.03
CA PRO A 470 -31.31 5.32 -14.31
C PRO A 470 -30.74 4.28 -13.32
N LEU A 471 -29.66 3.65 -13.75
CA LEU A 471 -28.67 3.04 -12.86
C LEU A 471 -27.72 4.16 -12.43
N THR A 472 -27.29 4.19 -11.16
CA THR A 472 -26.48 5.30 -10.63
C THR A 472 -25.24 4.81 -9.88
N ALA A 473 -24.26 5.70 -9.72
CA ALA A 473 -23.01 5.41 -9.02
C ALA A 473 -23.21 5.15 -7.51
N ALA A 474 -24.41 5.41 -6.97
CA ALA A 474 -24.75 5.14 -5.59
C ALA A 474 -24.91 3.63 -5.27
N GLY A 475 -24.88 2.78 -6.30
CA GLY A 475 -25.01 1.33 -6.17
C GLY A 475 -26.36 0.79 -6.64
N TYR A 476 -26.35 -0.41 -7.23
CA TYR A 476 -27.53 -1.09 -7.72
C TYR A 476 -27.26 -2.59 -7.94
N GLY A 477 -28.33 -3.36 -8.06
CA GLY A 477 -28.25 -4.74 -8.54
C GLY A 477 -29.31 -5.03 -9.60
N LEU A 478 -29.06 -6.07 -10.40
CA LEU A 478 -29.92 -6.56 -11.46
C LEU A 478 -30.19 -8.04 -11.24
N LEU A 479 -31.42 -8.44 -11.51
CA LEU A 479 -31.85 -9.82 -11.41
C LEU A 479 -32.70 -10.16 -12.64
N VAL A 480 -32.15 -11.00 -13.52
CA VAL A 480 -32.80 -11.42 -14.77
C VAL A 480 -33.72 -12.59 -14.49
N ARG A 481 -34.99 -12.48 -14.86
CA ARG A 481 -36.00 -13.54 -14.65
C ARG A 481 -36.53 -14.11 -15.94
N ALA A 482 -36.67 -15.42 -15.97
CA ALA A 482 -37.45 -16.13 -16.98
C ALA A 482 -38.96 -15.93 -16.75
N ALA A 483 -39.76 -16.27 -17.77
CA ALA A 483 -41.21 -16.09 -17.75
C ALA A 483 -41.94 -16.86 -16.62
N ASP A 484 -41.33 -17.92 -16.10
CA ASP A 484 -41.87 -18.71 -14.99
C ASP A 484 -41.32 -18.27 -13.62
N GLY A 485 -40.61 -17.14 -13.58
CA GLY A 485 -40.06 -16.52 -12.38
C GLY A 485 -38.67 -17.00 -11.96
N ALA A 486 -38.07 -17.97 -12.67
CA ALA A 486 -36.71 -18.43 -12.39
C ALA A 486 -35.68 -17.32 -12.61
N VAL A 487 -34.72 -17.22 -11.70
CA VAL A 487 -33.59 -16.30 -11.81
C VAL A 487 -32.54 -16.91 -12.72
N VAL A 488 -32.21 -16.21 -13.80
CA VAL A 488 -31.31 -16.67 -14.85
C VAL A 488 -29.88 -16.18 -14.64
N ASP A 489 -29.75 -14.91 -14.25
CA ASP A 489 -28.46 -14.27 -13.98
C ASP A 489 -28.64 -13.08 -13.02
N ARG A 490 -27.52 -12.66 -12.43
CA ARG A 490 -27.41 -11.64 -11.40
C ARG A 490 -26.18 -10.78 -11.64
N PHE A 491 -26.30 -9.51 -11.29
CA PHE A 491 -25.22 -8.54 -11.33
C PHE A 491 -25.43 -7.54 -10.19
N GLY A 492 -24.40 -7.23 -9.42
CA GLY A 492 -24.51 -6.21 -8.40
C GLY A 492 -23.24 -5.43 -8.13
N MET A 493 -23.48 -4.15 -7.89
CA MET A 493 -22.52 -3.12 -7.54
C MET A 493 -23.07 -2.43 -6.29
N LEU A 494 -22.87 -3.03 -5.11
CA LEU A 494 -23.36 -2.51 -3.83
C LEU A 494 -22.31 -2.65 -2.75
N ARG A 495 -22.07 -1.56 -2.04
CA ARG A 495 -21.11 -1.53 -0.94
C ARG A 495 -21.67 -2.04 0.37
N ASP A 496 -20.87 -2.86 1.06
CA ASP A 496 -21.02 -3.29 2.46
C ASP A 496 -22.37 -3.89 2.85
N ARG A 497 -23.14 -4.45 1.90
CA ARG A 497 -24.48 -4.94 2.18
C ARG A 497 -24.89 -6.16 1.34
N TYR A 498 -25.70 -7.03 1.93
CA TYR A 498 -26.31 -8.16 1.22
C TYR A 498 -27.31 -7.70 0.15
N SER A 499 -27.34 -8.43 -0.97
CA SER A 499 -28.38 -8.31 -1.98
C SER A 499 -28.65 -9.64 -2.68
N PRO A 500 -29.92 -10.00 -2.97
CA PRO A 500 -30.22 -11.15 -3.82
C PRO A 500 -29.83 -10.94 -5.29
N CYS A 501 -29.41 -9.73 -5.68
CA CYS A 501 -28.92 -9.40 -7.01
C CYS A 501 -27.39 -9.58 -7.17
N ILE A 502 -26.65 -9.91 -6.10
CA ILE A 502 -25.20 -10.14 -6.16
C ILE A 502 -24.93 -11.65 -6.22
N ASP A 503 -23.86 -12.01 -6.93
CA ASP A 503 -23.22 -13.32 -6.83
C ASP A 503 -21.77 -13.13 -6.32
N GLY A 504 -21.36 -13.92 -5.32
CA GLY A 504 -20.04 -13.79 -4.68
C GLY A 504 -19.74 -12.39 -4.13
N VAL A 505 -18.55 -11.87 -4.41
CA VAL A 505 -18.13 -10.52 -4.02
C VAL A 505 -18.73 -9.48 -4.97
N THR A 506 -19.27 -8.40 -4.40
CA THR A 506 -19.80 -7.27 -5.17
C THR A 506 -18.71 -6.58 -6.00
N LEU A 507 -19.11 -6.02 -7.15
CA LEU A 507 -18.29 -5.07 -7.87
C LEU A 507 -18.13 -3.76 -7.09
N ASP A 508 -17.02 -3.07 -7.33
CA ASP A 508 -16.75 -1.74 -6.78
C ASP A 508 -17.68 -0.69 -7.42
N GLU A 509 -17.82 0.46 -6.79
CA GLU A 509 -18.73 1.51 -7.24
C GLU A 509 -18.10 2.49 -8.24
N ILE A 510 -17.00 2.10 -8.90
CA ILE A 510 -16.17 2.97 -9.74
C ILE A 510 -16.19 2.50 -11.20
N ILE A 511 -16.54 3.40 -12.13
CA ILE A 511 -16.27 3.22 -13.56
C ILE A 511 -15.60 4.50 -14.06
N ALA A 512 -14.51 4.38 -14.84
CA ALA A 512 -13.88 5.54 -15.48
C ALA A 512 -14.73 6.04 -16.67
N TYR A 513 -15.63 6.98 -16.39
CA TYR A 513 -16.53 7.60 -17.36
C TYR A 513 -15.79 8.37 -18.44
N SER A 514 -14.68 9.02 -18.08
CA SER A 514 -13.87 9.80 -19.02
C SER A 514 -13.27 8.95 -20.15
N LEU A 515 -13.22 7.62 -19.94
CA LEU A 515 -12.72 6.63 -20.89
C LEU A 515 -13.82 5.83 -21.59
N ASP A 516 -15.09 6.21 -21.40
CA ASP A 516 -16.28 5.53 -21.96
C ASP A 516 -16.31 4.01 -21.66
N LEU A 517 -15.95 3.64 -20.42
CA LEU A 517 -15.91 2.23 -19.99
C LEU A 517 -17.29 1.72 -19.49
N SER A 518 -17.42 0.40 -19.48
CA SER A 518 -18.52 -0.37 -18.88
C SER A 518 -17.99 -1.58 -18.13
N TYR A 519 -18.82 -2.17 -17.27
CA TYR A 519 -18.58 -3.51 -16.73
C TYR A 519 -18.89 -4.53 -17.81
N GLN A 520 -17.91 -5.36 -18.19
CA GLN A 520 -18.10 -6.43 -19.16
C GLN A 520 -17.73 -7.78 -18.59
N ARG A 521 -18.60 -8.77 -18.83
CA ARG A 521 -18.41 -10.13 -18.35
C ARG A 521 -17.36 -10.85 -19.20
N PHE A 522 -16.26 -11.25 -18.57
CA PHE A 522 -15.23 -12.10 -19.20
C PHE A 522 -15.28 -13.55 -18.69
N ALA A 523 -15.86 -13.80 -17.52
CA ALA A 523 -15.99 -15.13 -16.91
C ALA A 523 -17.38 -15.38 -16.27
N ASP A 524 -17.64 -16.63 -15.87
CA ASP A 524 -18.89 -17.09 -15.24
C ASP A 524 -18.56 -18.04 -14.08
N THR A 525 -17.83 -17.52 -13.09
CA THR A 525 -17.35 -18.22 -11.88
C THR A 525 -18.38 -18.23 -10.75
N GLY A 526 -19.42 -17.39 -10.84
CA GLY A 526 -20.40 -17.20 -9.77
C GLY A 526 -19.96 -16.14 -8.75
N ASP A 527 -19.05 -15.27 -9.14
CA ASP A 527 -18.55 -14.16 -8.34
C ASP A 527 -18.45 -12.93 -9.24
N ASN A 528 -19.29 -11.92 -8.99
CA ASN A 528 -19.38 -10.75 -9.86
C ASN A 528 -18.03 -10.03 -9.96
N ARG A 529 -17.24 -9.98 -8.89
CA ARG A 529 -15.92 -9.37 -8.87
C ARG A 529 -14.90 -10.08 -9.77
N ARG A 530 -15.00 -11.41 -9.86
CA ARG A 530 -14.14 -12.26 -10.72
C ARG A 530 -14.67 -12.46 -12.12
N ASP A 531 -15.91 -12.08 -12.37
CA ASP A 531 -16.60 -12.30 -13.65
C ASP A 531 -16.59 -11.09 -14.57
N PHE A 532 -16.45 -9.88 -14.02
CA PHE A 532 -16.51 -8.63 -14.77
C PHE A 532 -15.20 -7.84 -14.74
N VAL A 533 -14.94 -7.12 -15.82
CA VAL A 533 -13.80 -6.19 -15.98
C VAL A 533 -14.27 -4.87 -16.59
N HIS A 534 -13.46 -3.82 -16.45
CA HIS A 534 -13.67 -2.56 -17.16
C HIS A 534 -13.15 -2.65 -18.59
N ALA A 535 -13.99 -2.30 -19.57
CA ALA A 535 -13.63 -2.26 -21.00
C ALA A 535 -14.42 -1.18 -21.75
N GLU A 536 -13.94 -0.75 -22.93
CA GLU A 536 -14.64 0.20 -23.80
C GLU A 536 -16.02 -0.32 -24.18
N ARG A 537 -17.04 0.54 -24.12
CA ARG A 537 -18.43 0.16 -24.33
C ARG A 537 -18.69 -0.48 -25.69
N THR A 538 -19.39 -1.61 -25.71
CA THR A 538 -19.75 -2.37 -26.92
C THR A 538 -21.23 -2.76 -27.01
N PRO A 539 -22.18 -1.83 -26.79
CA PRO A 539 -23.60 -2.17 -26.65
C PRO A 539 -24.17 -2.89 -27.88
N GLY A 540 -24.68 -4.09 -27.67
CA GLY A 540 -25.28 -4.95 -28.69
C GLY A 540 -24.27 -5.87 -29.38
N VAL A 541 -23.02 -5.87 -28.93
CA VAL A 541 -21.93 -6.71 -29.42
C VAL A 541 -21.35 -7.47 -28.24
N TRP A 542 -21.54 -8.79 -28.23
CA TRP A 542 -20.90 -9.62 -27.22
C TRP A 542 -19.38 -9.65 -27.41
N ALA A 543 -18.67 -8.90 -26.57
CA ALA A 543 -17.22 -8.91 -26.49
C ALA A 543 -16.72 -10.30 -26.01
N ARG A 544 -15.84 -10.92 -26.80
CA ARG A 544 -15.28 -12.25 -26.52
C ARG A 544 -13.78 -12.25 -26.26
N ASP A 545 -13.11 -11.14 -26.54
CA ASP A 545 -11.66 -10.99 -26.41
C ASP A 545 -11.34 -10.14 -25.18
N LEU A 546 -11.95 -10.50 -24.05
CA LEU A 546 -11.74 -9.89 -22.75
C LEU A 546 -10.81 -10.77 -21.92
N ARG A 547 -10.04 -10.13 -21.05
CA ARG A 547 -9.07 -10.77 -20.16
C ARG A 547 -9.38 -10.37 -18.73
N ALA A 548 -8.90 -11.16 -17.77
CA ALA A 548 -8.94 -10.77 -16.37
C ALA A 548 -8.17 -9.45 -16.19
N ALA A 549 -8.57 -8.61 -15.23
CA ALA A 549 -7.91 -7.33 -14.98
C ALA A 549 -6.42 -7.47 -14.59
N THR A 550 -6.02 -8.66 -14.11
CA THR A 550 -4.64 -9.01 -13.75
C THR A 550 -3.86 -9.68 -14.88
N ASP A 551 -4.49 -10.05 -16.00
CA ASP A 551 -3.82 -10.67 -17.15
C ASP A 551 -3.24 -9.60 -18.08
N ILE A 552 -1.96 -9.28 -17.90
CA ILE A 552 -1.23 -8.36 -18.77
C ILE A 552 -0.88 -9.06 -20.08
N ASP A 553 -1.27 -8.45 -21.22
CA ASP A 553 -0.90 -8.97 -22.54
C ASP A 553 0.64 -9.10 -22.65
N PRO A 554 1.19 -10.29 -22.98
CA PRO A 554 2.63 -10.51 -23.04
C PRO A 554 3.38 -9.52 -23.93
N SER A 555 2.75 -9.02 -25.01
CA SER A 555 3.38 -8.02 -25.89
C SER A 555 3.70 -6.71 -25.18
N ARG A 556 3.02 -6.40 -24.07
CA ARG A 556 3.27 -5.21 -23.24
C ARG A 556 4.42 -5.40 -22.25
N LEU A 557 4.87 -6.63 -22.05
CA LEU A 557 5.98 -7.00 -21.17
C LEU A 557 7.30 -7.15 -21.94
N GLU A 558 7.24 -7.13 -23.28
CA GLU A 558 8.41 -7.27 -24.13
C GLU A 558 9.39 -6.11 -23.88
N PRO A 559 10.69 -6.39 -23.69
CA PRO A 559 11.69 -5.36 -23.42
C PRO A 559 11.68 -4.27 -24.49
N VAL A 560 11.64 -3.02 -24.06
CA VAL A 560 11.78 -1.87 -24.97
C VAL A 560 13.24 -1.55 -25.23
N THR A 561 13.49 -0.74 -26.27
CA THR A 561 14.81 -0.13 -26.51
C THR A 561 14.65 1.38 -26.42
N VAL A 562 15.43 2.01 -25.55
CA VAL A 562 15.53 3.47 -25.47
C VAL A 562 16.66 3.91 -26.39
N ALA A 563 16.37 4.80 -27.33
CA ALA A 563 17.39 5.35 -28.20
C ALA A 563 18.28 6.31 -27.37
N PRO A 564 19.61 6.26 -27.56
CA PRO A 564 20.50 7.22 -26.92
C PRO A 564 20.18 8.64 -27.39
N ASP A 565 20.42 9.61 -26.51
CA ASP A 565 20.25 11.02 -26.82
C ASP A 565 21.09 11.42 -28.03
N PRO A 566 20.60 12.37 -28.85
CA PRO A 566 21.34 12.89 -29.99
C PRO A 566 22.70 13.45 -29.56
N ARG A 567 23.80 12.77 -29.91
CA ARG A 567 25.17 13.15 -29.57
C ARG A 567 26.19 12.85 -30.66
N PRO A 568 27.31 13.59 -30.73
CA PRO A 568 28.38 13.31 -31.67
C PRO A 568 29.15 12.05 -31.27
N LEU A 569 29.62 11.30 -32.27
CA LEU A 569 30.50 10.14 -32.07
C LEU A 569 31.97 10.53 -32.27
N ALA A 570 32.86 9.91 -31.52
CA ALA A 570 34.30 10.09 -31.69
C ALA A 570 34.69 9.71 -33.13
N ALA A 571 35.44 10.60 -33.79
CA ALA A 571 35.84 10.34 -35.16
C ALA A 571 36.76 9.10 -35.24
N THR A 572 36.58 8.29 -36.28
CA THR A 572 37.32 7.06 -36.53
C THR A 572 38.00 7.10 -37.90
N ASP A 573 38.77 6.07 -38.25
CA ASP A 573 39.43 5.94 -39.55
C ASP A 573 40.24 7.18 -39.97
N LEU A 574 40.99 7.76 -39.03
CA LEU A 574 41.86 8.90 -39.29
C LEU A 574 42.97 8.49 -40.27
N THR A 575 42.95 9.07 -41.48
CA THR A 575 44.00 8.84 -42.49
C THR A 575 44.62 10.14 -42.98
N ALA A 576 45.85 10.04 -43.50
CA ALA A 576 46.58 11.17 -44.07
C ALA A 576 47.29 10.75 -45.36
N THR A 577 47.12 11.53 -46.43
CA THR A 577 47.71 11.27 -47.76
C THR A 577 48.59 12.43 -48.24
N GLU A 578 49.56 12.14 -49.12
CA GLU A 578 50.51 13.09 -49.72
C GLU A 578 51.43 13.92 -48.79
N ALA A 579 51.95 13.35 -47.70
CA ALA A 579 52.77 14.10 -46.73
C ALA A 579 54.20 14.47 -47.23
N THR A 580 54.42 15.70 -47.70
CA THR A 580 55.77 16.32 -47.83
C THR A 580 55.80 17.67 -47.10
N THR A 581 55.25 18.72 -47.73
CA THR A 581 55.01 20.04 -47.09
C THR A 581 53.54 20.31 -46.81
N THR A 582 52.67 19.47 -47.36
CA THR A 582 51.21 19.44 -47.18
C THR A 582 50.77 18.00 -46.93
N ALA A 583 49.64 17.78 -46.28
CA ALA A 583 48.99 16.48 -46.17
C ALA A 583 47.47 16.65 -46.17
N ASP A 584 46.76 15.78 -46.90
CA ASP A 584 45.30 15.74 -46.88
C ASP A 584 44.85 14.73 -45.83
N LEU A 585 44.12 15.21 -44.83
CA LEU A 585 43.59 14.45 -43.70
C LEU A 585 42.14 14.07 -43.98
N SER A 586 41.75 12.87 -43.58
CA SER A 586 40.35 12.43 -43.58
C SER A 586 40.00 11.74 -42.27
N ALA A 587 38.76 11.87 -41.84
CA ALA A 587 38.21 11.11 -40.72
C ALA A 587 36.77 10.70 -41.02
N ALA A 588 36.37 9.52 -40.55
CA ALA A 588 34.97 9.13 -40.46
C ALA A 588 34.37 9.79 -39.22
N VAL A 589 33.22 10.43 -39.37
CA VAL A 589 32.49 11.10 -38.29
C VAL A 589 31.07 10.58 -38.27
N GLY A 590 30.36 10.78 -37.16
CA GLY A 590 28.98 10.34 -37.02
C GLY A 590 28.28 10.95 -35.82
N HIS A 591 26.99 10.71 -35.74
CA HIS A 591 26.09 11.17 -34.68
C HIS A 591 25.06 10.08 -34.39
N THR A 592 24.60 9.93 -33.15
CA THR A 592 23.59 8.89 -32.79
C THR A 592 22.26 9.07 -33.52
N SER A 593 21.92 10.31 -33.91
CA SER A 593 20.73 10.64 -34.71
C SER A 593 20.99 10.86 -36.21
N GLU A 594 22.14 10.42 -36.72
CA GLU A 594 22.57 10.63 -38.13
C GLU A 594 22.72 12.11 -38.54
N ALA A 595 22.68 13.05 -37.59
CA ALA A 595 22.92 14.47 -37.83
C ALA A 595 24.36 14.77 -38.26
N GLU A 596 24.56 15.89 -38.98
CA GLU A 596 25.90 16.36 -39.30
C GLU A 596 26.63 16.85 -38.04
N VAL A 597 27.91 16.53 -37.93
CA VAL A 597 28.79 17.05 -36.88
C VAL A 597 29.83 17.99 -37.46
N THR A 598 30.25 18.98 -36.66
CA THR A 598 31.39 19.83 -36.99
C THR A 598 32.66 19.19 -36.45
N ALA A 599 33.51 18.74 -37.37
CA ALA A 599 34.79 18.14 -37.08
C ALA A 599 35.90 19.20 -37.11
N THR A 600 36.61 19.36 -35.99
CA THR A 600 37.78 20.24 -35.88
C THR A 600 39.06 19.43 -35.84
N PHE A 601 39.87 19.54 -36.90
CA PHE A 601 41.17 18.90 -37.01
C PHE A 601 42.20 19.73 -36.27
N THR A 602 42.87 19.16 -35.28
CA THR A 602 43.94 19.82 -34.51
C THR A 602 45.19 18.97 -34.57
N GLY A 603 46.36 19.59 -34.74
CA GLY A 603 47.62 18.86 -34.72
C GLY A 603 48.83 19.74 -34.52
N GLY A 604 49.94 19.10 -34.17
CA GLY A 604 51.23 19.73 -33.89
C GLY A 604 52.41 18.79 -34.12
N ALA A 605 53.63 19.32 -33.95
CA ALA A 605 54.85 18.53 -34.10
C ALA A 605 54.92 17.45 -33.01
N GLN A 606 55.16 16.20 -33.40
CA GLN A 606 55.21 15.08 -32.45
C GLN A 606 56.42 15.21 -31.51
N VAL A 607 56.17 15.14 -30.21
CA VAL A 607 57.23 14.96 -29.22
C VAL A 607 57.57 13.47 -29.14
N GLN A 608 58.76 13.09 -29.60
CA GLN A 608 59.21 11.70 -29.56
C GLN A 608 59.48 11.26 -28.12
N VAL A 609 58.53 10.57 -27.49
CA VAL A 609 58.73 9.97 -26.16
C VAL A 609 59.71 8.81 -26.29
N ASN A 610 60.77 8.80 -25.46
CA ASN A 610 61.66 7.66 -25.38
C ASN A 610 60.98 6.51 -24.63
N SER A 611 60.26 5.65 -25.35
CA SER A 611 59.49 4.53 -24.77
C SER A 611 60.35 3.53 -24.00
N ALA A 612 61.62 3.35 -24.38
CA ALA A 612 62.56 2.48 -23.68
C ALA A 612 62.98 3.04 -22.31
N ALA A 613 63.00 4.37 -22.15
CA ALA A 613 63.33 5.04 -20.90
C ALA A 613 62.10 5.44 -20.06
N SER A 614 60.92 5.55 -20.68
CA SER A 614 59.66 5.97 -20.04
C SER A 614 58.92 4.79 -19.40
N ARG A 615 58.16 5.05 -18.34
CA ARG A 615 57.48 4.01 -17.55
C ARG A 615 56.05 4.44 -17.20
N VAL A 616 55.19 3.46 -17.00
CA VAL A 616 53.85 3.65 -16.42
C VAL A 616 53.86 2.97 -15.06
N PHE A 617 53.29 3.60 -14.06
CA PHE A 617 53.17 3.09 -12.71
C PHE A 617 51.71 3.04 -12.31
N SER A 618 51.20 1.86 -12.00
CA SER A 618 49.82 1.65 -11.56
C SER A 618 49.76 1.56 -10.05
N GLY A 619 48.83 2.28 -9.44
CA GLY A 619 48.64 2.28 -7.98
C GLY A 619 47.23 2.69 -7.59
N THR A 620 46.98 2.74 -6.29
CA THR A 620 45.74 3.24 -5.69
C THR A 620 46.10 4.26 -4.61
N SER A 621 45.27 5.28 -4.41
CA SER A 621 45.45 6.26 -3.34
C SER A 621 44.13 6.54 -2.60
N PRO A 622 44.18 6.92 -1.31
CA PRO A 622 42.98 7.22 -0.53
C PRO A 622 42.34 8.57 -0.88
N GLN A 623 42.95 9.35 -1.78
CA GLN A 623 42.48 10.66 -2.24
C GLN A 623 42.94 10.89 -3.68
N ALA A 624 42.20 11.73 -4.43
CA ALA A 624 42.54 12.17 -5.78
C ALA A 624 42.70 13.70 -5.81
N PRO A 625 43.83 14.25 -6.30
CA PRO A 625 45.08 13.54 -6.63
C PRO A 625 45.83 13.07 -5.36
N PRO A 626 46.78 12.11 -5.47
CA PRO A 626 47.63 11.72 -4.34
C PRO A 626 48.49 12.91 -3.90
N THR A 627 48.69 13.10 -2.59
CA THR A 627 49.60 14.16 -2.08
C THR A 627 51.05 13.94 -2.45
N ASP A 628 51.49 12.69 -2.49
CA ASP A 628 52.85 12.33 -2.83
C ASP A 628 53.02 12.19 -4.35
N ARG A 629 54.19 12.61 -4.86
CA ARG A 629 54.54 12.40 -6.28
C ARG A 629 54.59 10.93 -6.67
N VAL A 630 55.02 10.06 -5.75
CA VAL A 630 55.22 8.63 -5.99
C VAL A 630 54.45 7.89 -4.93
N GLY A 631 53.47 7.10 -5.32
CA GLY A 631 52.69 6.32 -4.37
C GLY A 631 53.43 5.11 -3.83
N THR A 632 52.95 4.62 -2.70
CA THR A 632 53.52 3.46 -2.03
C THR A 632 53.08 2.18 -2.72
N GLY A 633 54.03 1.34 -3.13
CA GLY A 633 53.72 0.01 -3.68
C GLY A 633 53.29 -0.02 -5.14
N GLU A 634 53.45 1.08 -5.90
CA GLU A 634 53.11 1.14 -7.32
C GLU A 634 53.73 -0.01 -8.15
N THR A 635 52.93 -0.59 -9.03
CA THR A 635 53.37 -1.61 -9.99
C THR A 635 53.94 -0.94 -11.23
N ARG A 636 55.13 -1.35 -11.65
CA ARG A 636 55.85 -0.74 -12.79
C ARG A 636 55.61 -1.50 -14.08
N HIS A 637 55.21 -0.78 -15.12
CA HIS A 637 55.04 -1.25 -16.50
C HIS A 637 55.99 -0.49 -17.45
N ARG A 638 56.23 -1.02 -18.66
CA ARG A 638 56.93 -0.27 -19.71
C ARG A 638 55.90 0.53 -20.48
N LEU A 639 56.27 1.73 -20.93
CA LEU A 639 55.38 2.53 -21.79
C LEU A 639 55.02 1.80 -23.09
N ALA A 640 55.94 0.95 -23.59
CA ALA A 640 55.70 0.13 -24.79
C ALA A 640 54.60 -0.94 -24.61
N ASP A 641 54.18 -1.22 -23.37
CA ASP A 641 53.15 -2.22 -23.08
C ASP A 641 51.71 -1.63 -23.20
N LEU A 642 51.56 -0.32 -23.43
CA LEU A 642 50.24 0.33 -23.61
C LEU A 642 49.41 -0.28 -24.74
N GLY A 643 50.06 -0.81 -25.79
CA GLY A 643 49.37 -1.47 -26.89
C GLY A 643 48.67 -2.78 -26.51
N ASP A 644 49.03 -3.38 -25.37
CA ASP A 644 48.36 -4.56 -24.79
C ASP A 644 47.31 -4.16 -23.73
N GLN A 645 47.04 -2.85 -23.57
CA GLN A 645 46.26 -2.21 -22.51
C GLN A 645 46.86 -2.39 -21.11
N ILE A 646 46.87 -1.32 -20.31
CA ILE A 646 47.25 -1.39 -18.90
C ILE A 646 46.04 -1.02 -18.09
N THR A 647 45.57 -1.91 -17.21
CA THR A 647 44.42 -1.70 -16.33
C THR A 647 44.86 -1.73 -14.88
N VAL A 648 44.29 -0.82 -14.08
CA VAL A 648 44.40 -0.81 -12.63
C VAL A 648 43.01 -0.61 -12.04
N THR A 649 42.68 -1.37 -11.01
CA THR A 649 41.41 -1.27 -10.29
C THR A 649 41.65 -0.88 -8.84
N GLY A 650 40.64 -0.31 -8.20
CA GLY A 650 40.64 0.03 -6.78
C GLY A 650 39.23 -0.12 -6.20
N ALA A 651 39.10 -0.89 -5.12
CA ALA A 651 37.85 -1.02 -4.38
C ALA A 651 37.78 -0.01 -3.21
N ASP A 652 38.88 0.14 -2.46
CA ASP A 652 38.96 1.00 -1.26
C ASP A 652 39.76 2.30 -1.48
N GLY A 653 39.81 2.79 -2.72
CA GLY A 653 40.55 4.02 -3.07
C GLY A 653 40.58 4.29 -4.56
N TYR A 654 41.16 5.42 -4.94
CA TYR A 654 41.18 5.95 -6.30
C TYR A 654 42.35 5.36 -7.10
N PRO A 655 42.10 4.44 -8.05
CA PRO A 655 43.15 3.85 -8.87
C PRO A 655 43.70 4.88 -9.84
N TYR A 656 45.01 4.83 -10.07
CA TYR A 656 45.68 5.78 -10.94
C TYR A 656 46.81 5.13 -11.74
N GLN A 657 47.14 5.76 -12.85
CA GLN A 657 48.32 5.49 -13.65
C GLN A 657 49.19 6.74 -13.76
N ARG A 658 50.42 6.62 -13.24
CA ARG A 658 51.43 7.68 -13.29
C ARG A 658 52.43 7.38 -14.42
N PHE A 659 52.42 8.23 -15.43
CA PHE A 659 53.30 8.18 -16.58
C PHE A 659 54.57 9.00 -16.32
N GLU A 660 55.70 8.31 -16.21
CA GLU A 660 57.01 8.93 -16.16
C GLU A 660 57.61 8.97 -17.58
N LEU A 661 57.53 10.14 -18.22
CA LEU A 661 57.86 10.34 -19.62
C LEU A 661 59.23 10.98 -19.79
N VAL A 662 60.04 10.43 -20.68
CA VAL A 662 61.36 10.96 -21.04
C VAL A 662 61.30 11.61 -22.41
N LEU A 663 61.37 12.94 -22.43
CA LEU A 663 61.22 13.78 -23.61
C LEU A 663 62.57 14.36 -24.09
N PRO A 664 62.80 14.47 -25.41
CA PRO A 664 63.93 15.19 -25.99
C PRO A 664 63.71 16.72 -26.00
N GLY A 665 64.78 17.50 -26.14
CA GLY A 665 64.70 18.97 -26.33
C GLY A 665 64.70 19.81 -25.04
N ARG A 666 64.32 21.10 -25.13
CA ARG A 666 64.36 22.11 -24.05
C ARG A 666 63.02 22.25 -23.31
N ALA A 667 63.04 22.87 -22.11
CA ALA A 667 61.95 22.97 -21.14
C ALA A 667 61.12 24.27 -21.22
N ASP A 668 61.23 25.02 -22.32
CA ASP A 668 60.65 26.37 -22.44
C ASP A 668 59.39 26.38 -23.35
N GLU A 669 58.84 25.20 -23.64
CA GLU A 669 57.75 24.99 -24.61
C GLU A 669 56.48 24.51 -23.91
N VAL A 670 55.34 24.67 -24.57
CA VAL A 670 54.05 24.10 -24.15
C VAL A 670 53.82 22.84 -24.99
N ALA A 671 53.36 21.77 -24.35
CA ALA A 671 53.00 20.53 -25.03
C ALA A 671 51.59 20.11 -24.64
N ASP A 672 50.86 19.55 -25.59
CA ASP A 672 49.58 18.89 -25.35
C ASP A 672 49.83 17.39 -25.22
N VAL A 673 49.23 16.79 -24.19
CA VAL A 673 49.29 15.38 -23.85
C VAL A 673 47.92 14.78 -24.14
N ALA A 674 47.83 13.98 -25.21
CA ALA A 674 46.66 13.21 -25.54
C ALA A 674 46.78 11.82 -24.90
N TRP A 675 45.87 11.49 -24.00
CA TRP A 675 45.73 10.17 -23.40
C TRP A 675 44.44 9.52 -23.90
N THR A 676 44.50 8.23 -24.21
CA THR A 676 43.34 7.44 -24.66
C THR A 676 43.20 6.21 -23.77
N GLY A 677 41.97 5.93 -23.35
CA GLY A 677 41.65 4.84 -22.45
C GLY A 677 40.18 4.81 -22.06
N SER A 678 39.85 4.11 -20.97
CA SER A 678 38.49 3.95 -20.46
C SER A 678 38.46 3.80 -18.94
N SER A 679 37.26 3.97 -18.38
CA SER A 679 36.90 3.64 -16.99
C SER A 679 35.69 2.68 -16.97
N LEU A 680 35.13 2.41 -15.78
CA LEU A 680 33.84 1.76 -15.61
C LEU A 680 32.71 2.76 -15.88
N SER A 681 31.69 2.33 -16.64
CA SER A 681 30.50 3.15 -16.92
C SER A 681 30.87 4.60 -17.30
N GLY A 682 30.10 5.60 -16.85
CA GLY A 682 30.36 7.03 -17.02
C GLY A 682 31.39 7.65 -16.08
N HIS A 683 32.20 6.86 -15.35
CA HIS A 683 33.13 7.40 -14.34
C HIS A 683 34.09 8.46 -14.91
N GLU A 684 34.28 9.53 -14.14
CA GLU A 684 35.17 10.64 -14.50
C GLU A 684 36.64 10.27 -14.25
N LEU A 685 37.45 10.35 -15.29
CA LEU A 685 38.91 10.31 -15.17
C LEU A 685 39.49 11.71 -15.15
N GLN A 686 40.47 11.90 -14.27
CA GLN A 686 41.12 13.17 -14.02
C GLN A 686 42.59 13.06 -14.44
N MET A 687 43.03 13.99 -15.29
CA MET A 687 44.41 14.08 -15.74
C MET A 687 45.14 15.22 -15.01
N TYR A 688 46.32 14.92 -14.48
CA TYR A 688 47.19 15.89 -13.79
C TYR A 688 48.61 15.88 -14.35
N ALA A 689 49.35 16.97 -14.12
CA ALA A 689 50.80 17.01 -14.30
C ALA A 689 51.51 17.37 -13.00
N TRP A 690 52.66 16.75 -12.74
CA TRP A 690 53.44 17.08 -11.56
C TRP A 690 54.15 18.43 -11.73
N ASN A 691 53.82 19.40 -10.90
CA ASN A 691 54.50 20.67 -10.85
C ASN A 691 55.74 20.58 -9.97
N PHE A 692 56.91 20.62 -10.61
CA PHE A 692 58.20 20.50 -9.91
C PHE A 692 58.57 21.76 -9.11
N THR A 693 57.84 22.85 -9.26
CA THR A 693 58.05 24.11 -8.52
C THR A 693 57.24 24.12 -7.22
N THR A 694 55.97 23.75 -7.27
CA THR A 694 55.06 23.71 -6.10
C THR A 694 55.10 22.39 -5.35
N SER A 695 55.62 21.32 -5.98
CA SER A 695 55.57 19.95 -5.47
C SER A 695 54.15 19.46 -5.23
N ALA A 696 53.28 19.70 -6.22
CA ALA A 696 51.88 19.26 -6.24
C ALA A 696 51.47 18.80 -7.64
N TRP A 697 50.35 18.07 -7.73
CA TRP A 697 49.71 17.73 -8.99
C TRP A 697 48.80 18.88 -9.43
N ASP A 698 49.10 19.47 -10.59
CA ASP A 698 48.26 20.50 -11.21
C ASP A 698 47.21 19.80 -12.10
N PRO A 699 45.91 20.11 -11.93
CA PRO A 699 44.86 19.53 -12.78
C PRO A 699 44.96 20.05 -14.20
N LEU A 700 44.81 19.15 -15.18
CA LEU A 700 44.85 19.49 -16.60
C LEU A 700 43.47 19.46 -17.24
N ILE A 701 42.78 18.33 -17.12
CA ILE A 701 41.50 18.07 -17.78
C ILE A 701 40.81 16.88 -17.09
N VAL A 702 39.50 16.79 -17.25
CA VAL A 702 38.69 15.64 -16.85
C VAL A 702 37.91 15.12 -18.05
N GLY A 703 37.47 13.88 -17.99
CA GLY A 703 36.58 13.31 -18.99
C GLY A 703 36.14 11.91 -18.64
N SER A 704 35.05 11.48 -19.24
CA SER A 704 34.49 10.14 -19.09
C SER A 704 34.14 9.59 -20.47
N GLY A 705 33.95 8.27 -20.54
CA GLY A 705 33.36 7.61 -21.70
C GLY A 705 32.02 7.04 -21.29
N ARG A 706 30.94 7.35 -22.02
CA ARG A 706 29.61 6.79 -21.73
C ARG A 706 29.63 5.26 -21.80
N ASP A 707 28.91 4.59 -20.90
CA ASP A 707 28.83 3.12 -20.77
C ASP A 707 30.20 2.40 -20.80
N GLY A 708 31.24 2.99 -20.20
CA GLY A 708 32.59 2.42 -20.15
C GLY A 708 33.34 2.47 -21.49
N GLY A 709 32.85 3.27 -22.43
CA GLY A 709 33.45 3.47 -23.74
C GLY A 709 34.87 4.05 -23.66
N THR A 710 35.68 3.78 -24.69
CA THR A 710 37.01 4.40 -24.81
C THR A 710 36.88 5.86 -25.25
N PHE A 711 37.63 6.75 -24.60
CA PHE A 711 37.65 8.18 -24.91
C PHE A 711 39.08 8.74 -24.87
N THR A 712 39.25 9.95 -25.41
CA THR A 712 40.53 10.66 -25.43
C THR A 712 40.42 11.97 -24.67
N MET A 713 41.39 12.23 -23.79
CA MET A 713 41.56 13.51 -23.11
C MET A 713 42.83 14.19 -23.60
N VAL A 714 42.79 15.51 -23.80
CA VAL A 714 43.96 16.30 -24.18
C VAL A 714 44.24 17.36 -23.13
N GLY A 715 45.24 17.11 -22.29
CA GLY A 715 45.71 18.03 -21.26
C GLY A 715 46.91 18.87 -21.72
N ARG A 716 46.96 20.14 -21.35
CA ARG A 716 48.07 21.05 -21.73
C ARG A 716 49.08 21.19 -20.60
N ILE A 717 50.35 20.91 -20.87
CA ILE A 717 51.44 21.09 -19.91
C ILE A 717 52.34 22.28 -20.26
N GLU A 718 52.69 23.06 -19.24
CA GLU A 718 53.75 24.05 -19.30
C GLU A 718 55.09 23.40 -18.90
N GLU A 719 55.99 23.12 -19.86
CA GLU A 719 57.25 22.43 -19.54
C GLU A 719 58.14 23.23 -18.58
N ALA A 720 57.95 24.55 -18.48
CA ALA A 720 58.70 25.40 -17.56
C ALA A 720 58.52 24.99 -16.08
N VAL A 721 57.38 24.40 -15.73
CA VAL A 721 57.06 23.99 -14.35
C VAL A 721 56.79 22.48 -14.23
N HIS A 722 56.28 21.84 -15.28
CA HIS A 722 55.93 20.41 -15.30
C HIS A 722 57.07 19.50 -15.78
N ARG A 723 58.25 20.06 -16.06
CA ARG A 723 59.41 19.28 -16.52
C ARG A 723 60.63 19.48 -15.64
N LEU A 724 61.27 18.38 -15.26
CA LEU A 724 62.58 18.37 -14.60
C LEU A 724 63.62 17.69 -15.51
N GLY A 725 64.48 18.49 -16.14
CA GLY A 725 65.48 17.99 -17.10
C GLY A 725 64.81 17.42 -18.36
N THR A 726 64.79 16.09 -18.49
CA THR A 726 64.09 15.39 -19.59
C THR A 726 62.80 14.71 -19.15
N ARG A 727 62.42 14.84 -17.87
CA ARG A 727 61.32 14.07 -17.26
C ARG A 727 60.09 14.94 -17.10
N VAL A 728 58.95 14.42 -17.55
CA VAL A 728 57.60 14.91 -17.29
C VAL A 728 56.83 13.80 -16.59
N GLU A 729 55.96 14.16 -15.66
CA GLU A 729 55.08 13.19 -14.99
C GLU A 729 53.62 13.57 -15.16
N ILE A 730 52.85 12.66 -15.74
CA ILE A 730 51.39 12.78 -15.94
C ILE A 730 50.71 11.73 -15.08
N LEU A 731 49.59 12.08 -14.47
CA LEU A 731 48.75 11.17 -13.70
C LEU A 731 47.39 11.10 -14.40
N VAL A 732 46.85 9.90 -14.59
CA VAL A 732 45.44 9.69 -14.94
C VAL A 732 44.82 8.87 -13.82
N GLN A 733 43.75 9.36 -13.24
CA GLN A 733 43.15 8.78 -12.04
C GLN A 733 41.63 8.77 -12.14
N ASP A 734 41.02 7.66 -11.71
CA ASP A 734 39.59 7.58 -11.44
C ASP A 734 39.38 8.16 -10.03
N GLY A 735 38.96 9.42 -9.98
CA GLY A 735 38.75 10.21 -8.77
C GLY A 735 37.26 10.52 -8.57
N PRO A 736 36.84 11.15 -7.44
CA PRO A 736 35.47 11.60 -7.30
C PRO A 736 35.10 12.53 -8.45
N ALA A 737 33.95 12.31 -9.08
CA ALA A 737 33.53 13.16 -10.18
C ALA A 737 33.44 14.64 -9.75
N THR A 738 33.84 15.51 -10.67
CA THR A 738 33.83 16.97 -10.48
C THR A 738 32.86 17.67 -11.42
N THR A 739 32.44 16.99 -12.48
CA THR A 739 31.33 17.39 -13.35
C THR A 739 30.02 16.75 -12.89
N PRO A 740 28.90 17.50 -12.85
CA PRO A 740 27.57 16.91 -12.68
C PRO A 740 27.29 15.89 -13.79
N ALA A 741 26.63 14.78 -13.46
CA ALA A 741 26.14 13.80 -14.44
C ALA A 741 24.90 14.30 -15.19
N PHE A 742 24.04 15.07 -14.51
CA PHE A 742 22.75 15.54 -15.04
C PHE A 742 22.68 17.06 -15.08
N ASP A 743 21.89 17.58 -16.01
CA ASP A 743 21.48 18.98 -16.03
C ASP A 743 20.31 19.23 -15.06
N VAL A 744 20.10 20.50 -14.69
CA VAL A 744 19.02 20.89 -13.78
C VAL A 744 17.78 21.38 -14.55
N GLY A 745 16.68 20.63 -14.51
CA GLY A 745 15.41 21.05 -15.11
C GLY A 745 14.27 20.05 -14.89
N ALA A 746 13.03 20.56 -14.88
CA ALA A 746 11.83 19.76 -15.08
C ALA A 746 11.47 19.89 -16.56
N ASP A 747 11.99 18.98 -17.38
CA ASP A 747 11.85 19.00 -18.84
C ASP A 747 10.89 17.93 -19.36
N GLU A 748 10.25 17.18 -18.45
CA GLU A 748 9.26 16.14 -18.75
C GLU A 748 9.90 14.98 -19.53
N THR A 749 11.18 14.69 -19.27
CA THR A 749 11.89 13.56 -19.86
C THR A 749 12.74 12.81 -18.84
N PHE A 750 12.89 11.50 -19.06
CA PHE A 750 13.84 10.69 -18.32
C PHE A 750 15.25 10.87 -18.89
N GLU A 751 16.29 10.79 -18.04
CA GLU A 751 17.69 10.88 -18.52
C GLU A 751 18.07 9.73 -19.48
N ASP A 752 19.08 9.98 -20.32
CA ASP A 752 19.69 8.97 -21.19
C ASP A 752 20.28 7.82 -20.34
N PRO A 753 19.93 6.55 -20.61
CA PRO A 753 20.54 5.39 -19.96
C PRO A 753 22.06 5.36 -19.94
N GLY A 754 22.74 6.01 -20.89
CA GLY A 754 24.21 6.11 -20.94
C GLY A 754 24.82 7.07 -19.92
N ASP A 755 24.01 7.88 -19.23
CA ASP A 755 24.44 8.94 -18.30
C ASP A 755 24.25 8.56 -16.82
N TYR A 756 23.73 7.36 -16.54
CA TYR A 756 23.60 6.82 -15.18
C TYR A 756 23.89 5.31 -15.11
N ASP A 757 24.13 4.82 -13.89
CA ASP A 757 24.61 3.46 -13.65
C ASP A 757 23.49 2.46 -13.39
N PHE A 758 22.46 2.88 -12.67
CA PHE A 758 21.27 2.09 -12.40
C PHE A 758 20.08 2.98 -12.05
N SER A 759 18.90 2.39 -11.96
CA SER A 759 17.71 3.07 -11.45
C SER A 759 16.93 2.25 -10.43
N ILE A 760 16.07 2.94 -9.69
CA ILE A 760 15.11 2.33 -8.76
C ILE A 760 13.69 2.76 -9.19
N GLY A 761 12.81 1.78 -9.38
CA GLY A 761 11.39 2.01 -9.61
C GLY A 761 10.64 2.14 -8.28
N TYR A 762 9.66 3.04 -8.23
CA TYR A 762 8.91 3.32 -7.02
C TYR A 762 7.40 3.42 -7.29
N VAL A 763 6.63 2.52 -6.66
CA VAL A 763 5.16 2.43 -6.74
C VAL A 763 4.55 2.79 -5.37
N PRO A 764 4.03 4.02 -5.19
CA PRO A 764 3.43 4.41 -3.92
C PRO A 764 1.92 4.17 -3.87
N ASP A 765 1.44 3.63 -2.75
CA ASP A 765 0.02 3.70 -2.31
C ASP A 765 -1.01 3.32 -3.42
N PRO A 766 -0.92 2.12 -4.04
CA PRO A 766 -1.75 1.75 -5.20
C PRO A 766 -3.19 1.33 -4.85
N GLN A 767 -3.66 1.51 -3.60
CA GLN A 767 -4.95 1.04 -3.09
C GLN A 767 -6.17 1.35 -3.97
N GLU A 768 -6.20 2.52 -4.61
CA GLU A 768 -7.30 2.93 -5.49
C GLU A 768 -7.23 2.20 -6.83
N LEU A 769 -6.02 1.85 -7.29
CA LEU A 769 -5.81 1.07 -8.50
C LEU A 769 -6.20 -0.40 -8.28
N THR A 770 -5.86 -1.00 -7.13
CA THR A 770 -6.30 -2.38 -6.82
C THR A 770 -7.81 -2.46 -6.54
N TYR A 771 -8.39 -1.41 -5.94
CA TYR A 771 -9.83 -1.32 -5.68
C TYR A 771 -10.67 -1.06 -6.94
N GLY A 772 -10.37 -0.07 -7.78
CA GLY A 772 -11.28 0.30 -8.90
C GLY A 772 -10.62 0.40 -10.27
N TYR A 773 -9.32 0.71 -10.34
CA TYR A 773 -8.62 1.08 -11.57
C TYR A 773 -7.49 0.11 -11.94
N ARG A 774 -7.76 -1.20 -11.88
CA ARG A 774 -6.74 -2.26 -12.00
C ARG A 774 -5.96 -2.24 -13.30
N TRP A 775 -6.59 -1.80 -14.38
CA TRP A 775 -5.93 -1.62 -15.67
C TRP A 775 -4.84 -0.54 -15.59
N GLY A 776 -4.98 0.46 -14.72
CA GLY A 776 -3.95 1.46 -14.43
C GLY A 776 -2.75 0.83 -13.72
N TYR A 777 -2.99 0.00 -12.70
CA TYR A 777 -1.90 -0.74 -12.05
C TYR A 777 -1.21 -1.71 -13.02
N ALA A 778 -1.98 -2.38 -13.87
CA ALA A 778 -1.45 -3.20 -14.95
C ALA A 778 -0.56 -2.39 -15.93
N ASN A 779 -0.89 -1.11 -16.16
CA ASN A 779 -0.08 -0.22 -17.00
C ASN A 779 1.26 0.15 -16.32
N GLU A 780 1.26 0.46 -15.02
CA GLU A 780 2.47 0.68 -14.23
C GLU A 780 3.40 -0.53 -14.26
N ILE A 781 2.88 -1.71 -13.95
CA ILE A 781 3.67 -2.95 -13.88
C ILE A 781 4.19 -3.34 -15.26
N ALA A 782 3.35 -3.25 -16.30
CA ALA A 782 3.80 -3.53 -17.65
C ALA A 782 4.93 -2.58 -18.08
N TRP A 783 4.82 -1.30 -17.75
CA TRP A 783 5.86 -0.32 -18.06
C TRP A 783 7.16 -0.63 -17.32
N LEU A 784 7.09 -0.94 -16.02
CA LEU A 784 8.25 -1.30 -15.21
C LEU A 784 8.97 -2.54 -15.77
N VAL A 785 8.24 -3.61 -16.06
CA VAL A 785 8.81 -4.85 -16.63
C VAL A 785 9.44 -4.59 -17.99
N ALA A 786 8.72 -3.92 -18.90
CA ALA A 786 9.21 -3.68 -20.26
C ALA A 786 10.42 -2.73 -20.30
N ASN A 787 10.54 -1.80 -19.35
CA ASN A 787 11.62 -0.82 -19.29
C ASN A 787 12.79 -1.22 -18.39
N ALA A 788 12.69 -2.32 -17.64
CA ALA A 788 13.67 -2.68 -16.61
C ALA A 788 15.12 -2.70 -17.13
N ASP A 789 15.38 -3.46 -18.20
CA ASP A 789 16.73 -3.55 -18.80
C ASP A 789 17.16 -2.23 -19.44
N ALA A 790 16.27 -1.61 -20.24
CA ALA A 790 16.58 -0.40 -20.99
C ALA A 790 16.86 0.81 -20.11
N ARG A 791 16.32 0.80 -18.88
CA ARG A 791 16.51 1.85 -17.86
C ARG A 791 17.33 1.38 -16.67
N LYS A 792 18.04 0.24 -16.78
CA LYS A 792 18.96 -0.28 -15.77
C LYS A 792 18.33 -0.39 -14.35
N MET A 793 17.07 -0.82 -14.25
CA MET A 793 16.37 -0.94 -12.96
C MET A 793 17.00 -2.03 -12.10
N ALA A 794 17.64 -1.65 -11.00
CA ALA A 794 18.27 -2.58 -10.07
C ALA A 794 17.32 -3.04 -8.96
N TYR A 795 16.29 -2.26 -8.66
CA TYR A 795 15.30 -2.58 -7.62
C TYR A 795 13.97 -1.86 -7.86
N VAL A 796 12.85 -2.47 -7.49
CA VAL A 796 11.50 -1.85 -7.49
C VAL A 796 10.86 -1.97 -6.11
N SER A 797 10.39 -0.87 -5.54
CA SER A 797 9.69 -0.87 -4.25
C SER A 797 8.21 -0.49 -4.40
N THR A 798 7.33 -1.28 -3.77
CA THR A 798 5.92 -0.93 -3.56
C THR A 798 5.71 -0.53 -2.09
N ILE A 799 5.40 0.74 -1.82
CA ILE A 799 5.40 1.29 -0.44
C ILE A 799 4.00 1.28 0.21
N GLY A 800 3.44 0.09 0.36
CA GLY A 800 2.25 -0.13 1.18
C GLY A 800 0.97 0.52 0.66
N ASP A 801 -0.09 0.31 1.43
CA ASP A 801 -1.48 0.49 1.02
C ASP A 801 -1.73 -0.15 -0.35
N VAL A 802 -1.42 -1.44 -0.45
CA VAL A 802 -1.70 -2.22 -1.67
C VAL A 802 -3.18 -2.60 -1.77
N THR A 803 -3.94 -2.43 -0.70
CA THR A 803 -5.39 -2.59 -0.64
C THR A 803 -6.06 -1.34 -0.09
N GLU A 804 -7.33 -1.09 -0.44
CA GLU A 804 -8.14 -0.04 0.19
C GLU A 804 -8.93 -0.59 1.41
N TRP A 805 -9.19 -1.90 1.43
CA TRP A 805 -10.21 -2.52 2.29
C TRP A 805 -9.67 -3.41 3.42
N TRP A 806 -8.46 -3.20 3.97
CA TRP A 806 -7.99 -3.92 5.17
C TRP A 806 -7.45 -3.01 6.31
N MET A 807 -7.89 -1.76 6.33
CA MET A 807 -7.57 -0.75 7.33
C MET A 807 -8.35 -0.83 8.67
N TRP A 808 -9.64 -1.16 8.64
CA TRP A 808 -10.53 -1.05 9.81
C TRP A 808 -10.97 -2.42 10.31
N GLY A 809 -11.38 -2.49 11.58
CA GLY A 809 -11.99 -3.69 12.14
C GLY A 809 -13.35 -4.06 11.52
N THR A 810 -13.91 -3.21 10.67
CA THR A 810 -15.23 -3.40 10.03
C THR A 810 -15.18 -3.96 8.62
N HIS A 811 -13.99 -4.17 8.06
CA HIS A 811 -13.87 -4.55 6.67
C HIS A 811 -14.34 -5.98 6.41
N LEU A 812 -14.80 -6.21 5.18
CA LEU A 812 -15.22 -7.52 4.70
C LEU A 812 -13.99 -8.25 4.16
N GLU A 813 -13.60 -9.34 4.82
CA GLU A 813 -12.36 -10.07 4.48
C GLU A 813 -12.32 -10.53 3.02
N ASN A 814 -13.46 -10.93 2.45
CA ASN A 814 -13.51 -11.36 1.04
C ASN A 814 -13.12 -10.23 0.06
N GLN A 815 -13.47 -8.97 0.36
CA GLN A 815 -13.07 -7.83 -0.48
C GLN A 815 -11.58 -7.51 -0.35
N ALA A 816 -11.04 -7.65 0.87
CA ALA A 816 -9.61 -7.46 1.12
C ALA A 816 -8.77 -8.55 0.42
N ARG A 817 -9.15 -9.82 0.57
CA ARG A 817 -8.51 -10.97 -0.08
C ARG A 817 -8.39 -10.78 -1.58
N GLU A 818 -9.45 -10.31 -2.21
CA GLU A 818 -9.51 -10.11 -3.64
C GLU A 818 -8.58 -8.97 -4.13
N GLN A 819 -8.42 -7.89 -3.35
CA GLN A 819 -7.42 -6.86 -3.63
C GLN A 819 -5.99 -7.34 -3.38
N PHE A 820 -5.76 -8.13 -2.33
CA PHE A 820 -4.46 -8.75 -2.09
C PHE A 820 -4.08 -9.73 -3.21
N GLU A 821 -5.02 -10.55 -3.70
CA GLU A 821 -4.84 -11.41 -4.88
C GLU A 821 -4.42 -10.59 -6.10
N THR A 822 -5.06 -9.43 -6.32
CA THR A 822 -4.71 -8.51 -7.41
C THR A 822 -3.30 -7.94 -7.26
N ALA A 823 -2.95 -7.43 -6.06
CA ALA A 823 -1.65 -6.86 -5.78
C ALA A 823 -0.52 -7.89 -5.88
N GLN A 824 -0.74 -9.11 -5.37
CA GLN A 824 0.21 -10.22 -5.51
C GLN A 824 0.45 -10.56 -6.97
N ALA A 825 -0.60 -10.74 -7.77
CA ALA A 825 -0.47 -11.09 -9.19
C ALA A 825 0.36 -10.06 -9.97
N PHE A 826 0.26 -8.77 -9.60
CA PHE A 826 1.06 -7.71 -10.18
C PHE A 826 2.52 -7.71 -9.70
N GLY A 827 2.78 -7.97 -8.42
CA GLY A 827 4.13 -8.19 -7.90
C GLY A 827 4.82 -9.41 -8.51
N ASP A 828 4.06 -10.47 -8.82
CA ASP A 828 4.56 -11.69 -9.46
C ASP A 828 5.16 -11.40 -10.85
N TYR A 829 4.61 -10.46 -11.63
CA TYR A 829 5.21 -10.07 -12.92
C TYR A 829 6.62 -9.48 -12.78
N LEU A 830 6.89 -8.71 -11.72
CA LEU A 830 8.23 -8.18 -11.44
C LEU A 830 9.18 -9.32 -11.05
N THR A 831 8.71 -10.21 -10.18
CA THR A 831 9.49 -11.37 -9.70
C THR A 831 9.80 -12.36 -10.83
N ASP A 832 8.81 -12.67 -11.67
CA ASP A 832 8.95 -13.56 -12.83
C ASP A 832 9.88 -12.96 -13.91
N ALA A 833 9.91 -11.63 -14.03
CA ALA A 833 10.87 -10.92 -14.87
C ALA A 833 12.30 -10.91 -14.30
N GLY A 834 12.50 -11.40 -13.06
CA GLY A 834 13.80 -11.43 -12.39
C GLY A 834 14.25 -10.06 -11.87
N ILE A 835 13.32 -9.12 -11.69
CA ILE A 835 13.59 -7.78 -11.18
C ILE A 835 13.56 -7.84 -9.65
N PRO A 836 14.65 -7.49 -8.94
CA PRO A 836 14.65 -7.37 -7.50
C PRO A 836 13.54 -6.42 -7.03
N ASN A 837 12.68 -6.88 -6.14
CA ASN A 837 11.55 -6.08 -5.68
C ASN A 837 11.12 -6.45 -4.25
N GLY A 838 10.45 -5.51 -3.60
CA GLY A 838 9.87 -5.69 -2.28
C GLY A 838 8.63 -4.82 -2.08
N THR A 839 7.69 -5.35 -1.31
CA THR A 839 6.40 -4.72 -1.01
C THR A 839 6.24 -4.66 0.51
N VAL A 840 6.00 -3.49 1.08
CA VAL A 840 5.68 -3.35 2.52
C VAL A 840 4.17 -3.22 2.73
N PRO A 841 3.60 -3.56 3.90
CA PRO A 841 2.22 -3.22 4.23
C PRO A 841 2.10 -1.76 4.66
N GLY A 842 1.06 -1.09 4.20
CA GLY A 842 0.60 0.18 4.74
C GLY A 842 -0.48 0.02 5.80
N ASN A 843 -1.04 1.14 6.29
CA ASN A 843 -2.10 1.08 7.30
C ASN A 843 -3.40 0.45 6.78
N HIS A 844 -3.62 0.45 5.46
CA HIS A 844 -4.72 -0.23 4.81
C HIS A 844 -4.50 -1.73 4.64
N ASP A 845 -3.29 -2.24 4.84
CA ASP A 845 -2.97 -3.66 4.62
C ASP A 845 -2.85 -4.47 5.90
N ASN A 846 -2.87 -3.81 7.06
CA ASN A 846 -2.63 -4.47 8.33
C ASN A 846 -3.39 -3.88 9.52
N LYS A 847 -4.56 -3.28 9.26
CA LYS A 847 -5.42 -2.65 10.28
C LYS A 847 -4.67 -1.62 11.13
N TRP A 848 -3.98 -0.66 10.51
CA TRP A 848 -3.10 0.30 11.20
C TRP A 848 -2.01 -0.36 12.07
N GLY A 849 -1.41 -1.43 11.57
CA GLY A 849 -0.32 -2.15 12.20
C GLY A 849 -0.73 -3.14 13.28
N ARG A 850 -2.03 -3.41 13.45
CA ARG A 850 -2.55 -4.32 14.48
C ARG A 850 -2.51 -5.79 14.07
N ASP A 851 -2.59 -6.08 12.77
CA ASP A 851 -2.77 -7.44 12.26
C ASP A 851 -2.18 -7.61 10.86
N ASN A 852 -1.00 -8.24 10.76
CA ASN A 852 -0.35 -8.56 9.50
C ASN A 852 -0.75 -9.93 8.93
N ALA A 853 -1.67 -10.68 9.56
CA ALA A 853 -1.92 -12.08 9.19
C ALA A 853 -2.38 -12.21 7.74
N LEU A 854 -3.36 -11.42 7.32
CA LEU A 854 -3.88 -11.46 5.96
C LEU A 854 -2.84 -11.02 4.94
N TYR A 855 -2.11 -9.93 5.20
CA TYR A 855 -1.01 -9.47 4.35
C TYR A 855 0.05 -10.57 4.13
N ASN A 856 0.45 -11.28 5.19
CA ASN A 856 1.44 -12.36 5.11
C ASN A 856 0.93 -13.62 4.37
N GLU A 857 -0.38 -13.77 4.15
CA GLU A 857 -0.89 -14.82 3.24
C GLU A 857 -0.51 -14.56 1.77
N TYR A 858 -0.22 -13.31 1.40
CA TYR A 858 0.06 -12.88 0.03
C TYR A 858 1.48 -12.36 -0.18
N PHE A 859 2.07 -11.77 0.84
CA PHE A 859 3.42 -11.17 0.79
C PHE A 859 4.36 -11.72 1.88
N GLY A 860 4.00 -12.85 2.50
CA GLY A 860 4.82 -13.49 3.51
C GLY A 860 6.09 -14.14 2.94
N PRO A 861 7.00 -14.63 3.82
CA PRO A 861 8.24 -15.27 3.38
C PRO A 861 8.04 -16.46 2.43
N ALA A 862 6.91 -17.18 2.55
CA ALA A 862 6.59 -18.31 1.68
C ALA A 862 6.24 -17.88 0.24
N GLN A 863 5.70 -16.66 0.07
CA GLN A 863 5.31 -16.08 -1.21
C GLN A 863 6.50 -15.41 -1.89
N ILE A 864 7.36 -14.73 -1.13
CA ILE A 864 8.64 -14.22 -1.63
C ILE A 864 9.52 -15.38 -2.11
N GLY A 865 9.55 -16.49 -1.37
CA GLY A 865 10.25 -17.70 -1.76
C GLY A 865 11.77 -17.57 -1.71
N ASP A 866 12.46 -18.34 -2.56
CA ASP A 866 13.93 -18.38 -2.62
C ASP A 866 14.49 -17.38 -3.66
N THR A 867 13.91 -16.18 -3.77
CA THR A 867 14.43 -15.16 -4.70
C THR A 867 15.88 -14.81 -4.35
N PRO A 868 16.76 -14.56 -5.34
CA PRO A 868 18.18 -14.32 -5.07
C PRO A 868 18.48 -13.09 -4.22
N TRP A 869 17.57 -12.12 -4.21
CA TRP A 869 17.72 -10.86 -3.47
C TRP A 869 17.19 -10.94 -2.04
N PHE A 870 16.28 -11.85 -1.70
CA PHE A 870 15.68 -11.89 -0.37
C PHE A 870 16.72 -12.23 0.71
N GLY A 871 16.99 -11.27 1.59
CA GLY A 871 17.99 -11.39 2.65
C GLY A 871 17.40 -11.95 3.95
N GLY A 872 16.17 -11.58 4.29
CA GLY A 872 15.46 -12.08 5.46
C GLY A 872 14.31 -11.18 5.90
N ALA A 873 13.52 -11.67 6.86
CA ALA A 873 12.32 -11.00 7.36
C ALA A 873 12.32 -10.87 8.90
N ILE A 874 11.42 -10.02 9.41
CA ILE A 874 11.24 -9.79 10.85
C ILE A 874 10.81 -11.05 11.61
N GLY A 875 10.11 -11.97 10.96
CA GLY A 875 9.73 -13.26 11.51
C GLY A 875 9.76 -14.37 10.46
N ALA A 876 9.71 -15.63 10.93
CA ALA A 876 9.73 -16.80 10.04
C ALA A 876 8.49 -16.90 9.13
N ASP A 877 7.36 -16.38 9.59
CA ASP A 877 6.08 -16.34 8.87
C ASP A 877 5.57 -14.87 8.75
N ASP A 878 6.45 -13.89 8.93
CA ASP A 878 6.10 -12.46 8.93
C ASP A 878 7.14 -11.65 8.14
N ALA A 879 6.76 -11.22 6.94
CA ALA A 879 7.55 -10.36 6.05
C ALA A 879 7.02 -8.92 6.00
N SER A 880 6.17 -8.52 6.95
CA SER A 880 5.70 -7.12 7.06
C SER A 880 6.85 -6.13 7.15
N SER A 881 8.00 -6.59 7.64
CA SER A 881 9.28 -5.94 7.44
C SER A 881 10.29 -6.99 6.99
N HIS A 882 11.09 -6.67 5.98
CA HIS A 882 12.11 -7.55 5.40
C HIS A 882 13.24 -6.74 4.78
N TYR A 883 14.28 -7.40 4.31
CA TYR A 883 15.35 -6.75 3.57
C TYR A 883 15.79 -7.58 2.38
N ASP A 884 16.21 -6.87 1.34
CA ASP A 884 16.71 -7.44 0.10
C ASP A 884 18.11 -6.91 -0.20
N LEU A 885 18.91 -7.71 -0.90
CA LEU A 885 20.29 -7.45 -1.22
C LEU A 885 20.49 -7.43 -2.74
N PHE A 886 21.20 -6.42 -3.22
CA PHE A 886 21.61 -6.32 -4.63
C PHE A 886 22.95 -5.61 -4.75
N GLU A 887 23.60 -5.75 -5.90
CA GLU A 887 24.93 -5.19 -6.17
C GLU A 887 24.93 -4.45 -7.51
N VAL A 888 25.53 -3.26 -7.53
CA VAL A 888 25.77 -2.49 -8.75
C VAL A 888 27.23 -2.03 -8.77
N GLN A 889 27.98 -2.44 -9.79
CA GLN A 889 29.39 -2.07 -9.98
C GLN A 889 30.25 -2.21 -8.71
N GLY A 890 30.13 -3.36 -8.02
CA GLY A 890 30.85 -3.66 -6.78
C GLY A 890 30.24 -3.07 -5.51
N ALA A 891 29.44 -1.99 -5.62
CA ALA A 891 28.74 -1.42 -4.47
C ALA A 891 27.60 -2.34 -4.02
N GLN A 892 27.65 -2.74 -2.75
CA GLN A 892 26.62 -3.56 -2.10
C GLN A 892 25.48 -2.67 -1.62
N PHE A 893 24.23 -3.08 -1.84
CA PHE A 893 23.04 -2.38 -1.40
C PHE A 893 22.14 -3.28 -0.55
N LEU A 894 21.53 -2.67 0.46
CA LEU A 894 20.51 -3.30 1.28
C LEU A 894 19.24 -2.45 1.19
N ALA A 895 18.20 -2.98 0.55
CA ALA A 895 16.86 -2.42 0.57
C ALA A 895 16.17 -2.86 1.88
N LEU A 896 16.01 -1.94 2.84
CA LEU A 896 15.39 -2.21 4.13
C LEU A 896 13.92 -1.80 4.08
N ASN A 897 13.06 -2.79 3.88
CA ASN A 897 11.61 -2.65 3.77
C ASN A 897 10.99 -2.70 5.18
N ILE A 898 10.55 -1.56 5.70
CA ILE A 898 9.90 -1.42 7.01
C ILE A 898 8.41 -1.17 6.78
N GLY A 899 7.54 -2.12 7.17
CA GLY A 899 6.08 -1.93 7.09
C GLY A 899 5.54 -0.79 7.96
N TYR A 900 4.22 -0.67 8.03
CA TYR A 900 3.55 0.20 8.99
C TYR A 900 3.39 -0.52 10.34
N PRO A 901 4.35 -0.41 11.30
CA PRO A 901 4.24 -1.13 12.55
C PRO A 901 3.11 -0.56 13.40
N GLY A 902 2.38 -1.43 14.10
CA GLY A 902 1.46 -0.96 15.15
C GLY A 902 2.26 -0.50 16.36
N TRP A 903 1.69 0.40 17.16
CA TRP A 903 2.33 0.94 18.36
C TRP A 903 3.06 -0.07 19.24
N PHE A 904 2.43 -1.22 19.52
CA PHE A 904 3.01 -2.23 20.41
C PHE A 904 4.24 -2.92 19.82
N ASN A 905 4.45 -2.80 18.51
CA ASN A 905 5.53 -3.43 17.77
C ASN A 905 6.62 -2.44 17.34
N HIS A 906 6.44 -1.12 17.52
CA HIS A 906 7.40 -0.09 17.08
C HIS A 906 8.85 -0.42 17.47
N ASP A 907 9.15 -0.57 18.77
CA ASP A 907 10.56 -0.75 19.15
C ASP A 907 11.08 -2.15 18.80
N ALA A 908 10.21 -3.17 18.69
CA ALA A 908 10.63 -4.49 18.23
C ALA A 908 11.02 -4.45 16.74
N THR A 909 10.20 -3.82 15.89
CA THR A 909 10.47 -3.61 14.47
C THR A 909 11.71 -2.76 14.26
N LEU A 910 11.86 -1.65 14.99
CA LEU A 910 13.03 -0.77 14.87
C LEU A 910 14.30 -1.42 15.41
N ALA A 911 14.22 -2.21 16.49
CA ALA A 911 15.38 -2.97 16.99
C ALA A 911 15.81 -4.06 16.00
N TRP A 912 14.87 -4.73 15.34
CA TRP A 912 15.18 -5.67 14.26
C TRP A 912 15.85 -4.95 13.08
N ALA A 913 15.29 -3.83 12.63
CA ALA A 913 15.85 -3.03 11.54
C ALA A 913 17.28 -2.53 11.87
N ALA A 914 17.50 -2.06 13.09
CA ALA A 914 18.82 -1.69 13.59
C ALA A 914 19.80 -2.87 13.53
N GLN A 915 19.40 -4.05 14.00
CA GLN A 915 20.23 -5.26 13.93
C GLN A 915 20.59 -5.63 12.50
N VAL A 916 19.64 -5.53 11.56
CA VAL A 916 19.91 -5.77 10.13
C VAL A 916 20.98 -4.80 9.62
N ILE A 917 20.88 -3.50 9.93
CA ILE A 917 21.90 -2.52 9.51
C ILE A 917 23.26 -2.82 10.13
N GLU A 918 23.31 -3.18 11.43
CA GLU A 918 24.54 -3.54 12.14
C GLU A 918 25.23 -4.78 11.55
N ASP A 919 24.44 -5.75 11.07
CA ASP A 919 24.94 -6.99 10.48
C ASP A 919 25.45 -6.80 9.03
N HIS A 920 25.17 -5.64 8.40
CA HIS A 920 25.55 -5.32 7.02
C HIS A 920 26.31 -3.98 6.92
N PRO A 921 27.47 -3.83 7.61
CA PRO A 921 28.18 -2.55 7.72
C PRO A 921 28.83 -2.08 6.39
N ASP A 922 28.97 -2.96 5.41
CA ASP A 922 29.54 -2.72 4.08
C ASP A 922 28.48 -2.47 3.00
N HIS A 923 27.19 -2.46 3.36
CA HIS A 923 26.09 -2.21 2.43
C HIS A 923 25.61 -0.76 2.55
N ASN A 924 25.32 -0.14 1.40
CA ASN A 924 24.60 1.12 1.32
C ASN A 924 23.11 0.84 1.57
N VAL A 925 22.59 1.30 2.71
CA VAL A 925 21.21 1.01 3.14
C VAL A 925 20.24 2.03 2.55
N LEU A 926 19.24 1.54 1.84
CA LEU A 926 18.10 2.27 1.31
C LEU A 926 16.87 1.87 2.13
N ILE A 927 16.24 2.80 2.86
CA ILE A 927 15.08 2.50 3.68
C ILE A 927 13.80 2.81 2.90
N PHE A 928 12.94 1.81 2.74
CA PHE A 928 11.60 1.93 2.16
C PHE A 928 10.58 1.67 3.26
N THR A 929 9.71 2.65 3.55
CA THR A 929 8.76 2.56 4.67
C THR A 929 7.45 3.24 4.35
N HIS A 930 6.32 2.70 4.79
CA HIS A 930 5.02 3.28 4.43
C HIS A 930 4.82 4.71 4.97
N ASP A 931 5.10 4.97 6.25
CA ASP A 931 4.97 6.31 6.84
C ASP A 931 6.33 6.87 7.29
N TYR A 932 6.69 8.06 6.80
CA TYR A 932 7.96 8.70 7.12
C TYR A 932 7.88 10.23 7.15
N LEU A 933 7.93 10.93 6.00
CA LEU A 933 7.85 12.39 5.94
C LEU A 933 6.39 12.89 5.93
N GLN A 934 6.15 14.08 6.48
CA GLN A 934 4.96 14.87 6.24
C GLN A 934 5.14 15.79 5.01
N ARG A 935 4.07 16.49 4.61
CA ARG A 935 4.07 17.39 3.44
C ARG A 935 5.01 18.60 3.56
N ASP A 936 5.44 18.94 4.77
CA ASP A 936 6.42 19.99 5.02
C ASP A 936 7.87 19.49 4.89
N GLY A 937 8.08 18.19 4.64
CA GLY A 937 9.38 17.58 4.49
C GLY A 937 10.04 17.16 5.81
N GLU A 938 9.33 17.24 6.94
CA GLU A 938 9.83 16.79 8.25
C GLU A 938 9.36 15.36 8.55
N PRO A 939 10.19 14.51 9.19
CA PRO A 939 9.76 13.20 9.67
C PRO A 939 8.58 13.33 10.64
N GLY A 940 7.50 12.58 10.40
CA GLY A 940 6.30 12.59 11.23
C GLY A 940 6.57 12.02 12.63
N ASP A 941 5.99 12.64 13.66
CA ASP A 941 6.13 12.19 15.04
C ASP A 941 4.81 11.59 15.61
N ALA A 942 4.95 10.89 16.72
CA ALA A 942 3.82 10.23 17.40
C ALA A 942 2.82 11.21 18.04
N THR A 943 3.11 12.51 18.07
CA THR A 943 2.21 13.55 18.59
C THR A 943 1.16 13.96 17.56
N ASP A 944 1.49 13.86 16.27
CA ASP A 944 0.57 14.10 15.15
C ASP A 944 -0.29 12.89 14.82
N ARG A 945 0.30 11.68 14.77
CA ARG A 945 -0.42 10.41 14.61
C ARG A 945 0.24 9.34 15.45
N TRP A 946 -0.58 8.61 16.20
CA TRP A 946 -0.04 7.75 17.26
C TRP A 946 0.81 6.57 16.77
N ASN A 947 0.56 6.05 15.58
CA ASN A 947 1.38 4.99 14.96
C ASN A 947 2.50 5.54 14.07
N ALA A 948 2.70 6.86 14.00
CA ALA A 948 3.76 7.43 13.18
C ALA A 948 5.13 7.08 13.76
N VAL A 949 6.00 6.54 12.90
CA VAL A 949 7.36 6.13 13.26
C VAL A 949 8.44 6.92 12.52
N GLY A 950 8.08 7.90 11.70
CA GLY A 950 9.03 8.65 10.87
C GLY A 950 10.19 9.25 11.67
N TYR A 951 9.88 9.99 12.74
CA TYR A 951 10.88 10.56 13.64
C TYR A 951 11.74 9.48 14.34
N ARG A 952 11.17 8.32 14.64
CA ARG A 952 11.89 7.20 15.25
C ARG A 952 12.83 6.52 14.26
N ILE A 953 12.42 6.34 13.00
CA ILE A 953 13.31 5.87 11.92
C ILE A 953 14.49 6.83 11.77
N TRP A 954 14.23 8.14 11.80
CA TRP A 954 15.28 9.15 11.74
C TRP A 954 16.28 9.04 12.91
N GLU A 955 15.80 9.08 14.15
CA GLU A 955 16.68 9.08 15.35
C GLU A 955 17.35 7.73 15.62
N ASP A 956 16.65 6.62 15.41
CA ASP A 956 17.11 5.28 15.80
C ASP A 956 17.87 4.57 14.68
N LEU A 957 17.62 4.91 13.41
CA LEU A 957 18.24 4.24 12.25
C LEU A 957 19.09 5.20 11.40
N VAL A 958 18.55 6.34 10.97
CA VAL A 958 19.27 7.21 10.02
C VAL A 958 20.46 7.91 10.68
N VAL A 959 20.24 8.55 11.83
CA VAL A 959 21.28 9.29 12.55
C VAL A 959 22.44 8.39 13.02
N PRO A 960 22.19 7.21 13.64
CA PRO A 960 23.27 6.40 14.23
C PRO A 960 24.12 5.63 13.22
N TYR A 961 23.55 5.19 12.09
CA TYR A 961 24.23 4.29 11.15
C TYR A 961 24.76 5.03 9.93
N GLY A 962 26.09 5.12 9.79
CA GLY A 962 26.76 5.90 8.75
C GLY A 962 26.53 5.43 7.31
N ASN A 963 26.11 4.17 7.13
CA ASN A 963 25.87 3.52 5.84
C ASN A 963 24.41 3.64 5.36
N VAL A 964 23.52 4.30 6.11
CA VAL A 964 22.19 4.68 5.60
C VAL A 964 22.34 5.84 4.62
N ALA A 965 21.96 5.58 3.36
CA ALA A 965 22.19 6.44 2.20
C ALA A 965 20.91 7.11 1.68
N PHE A 966 19.72 6.54 1.92
CA PHE A 966 18.45 7.06 1.41
C PHE A 966 17.24 6.61 2.25
N VAL A 967 16.19 7.42 2.31
CA VAL A 967 14.89 7.04 2.90
C VAL A 967 13.74 7.49 2.01
N MET A 968 12.76 6.61 1.82
CA MET A 968 11.56 6.88 1.02
C MET A 968 10.31 6.39 1.73
N GLY A 969 9.22 7.17 1.62
CA GLY A 969 7.91 6.74 2.10
C GLY A 969 6.70 7.27 1.34
N GLY A 970 5.53 6.78 1.77
CA GLY A 970 4.20 7.05 1.21
C GLY A 970 3.24 7.56 2.29
N HIS A 971 2.03 7.00 2.39
CA HIS A 971 1.00 7.25 3.42
C HIS A 971 0.37 8.65 3.43
N VAL A 972 1.19 9.70 3.32
CA VAL A 972 0.75 11.10 3.34
C VAL A 972 0.52 11.55 1.90
N ASN A 973 -0.75 11.66 1.48
CA ASN A 973 -1.09 12.07 0.09
C ASN A 973 -0.29 13.30 -0.34
N GLY A 974 0.38 13.20 -1.47
CA GLY A 974 1.22 14.25 -2.01
C GLY A 974 2.70 13.90 -2.12
N GLN A 975 3.52 14.95 -2.22
CA GLN A 975 4.95 14.83 -2.43
C GLN A 975 5.71 15.75 -1.48
N ALA A 976 6.86 15.29 -1.00
CA ALA A 976 7.85 16.10 -0.30
C ALA A 976 9.26 15.54 -0.54
N TYR A 977 10.25 16.41 -0.49
CA TYR A 977 11.66 16.02 -0.62
C TYR A 977 12.52 16.92 0.26
N THR A 978 13.44 16.31 0.99
CA THR A 978 14.42 17.01 1.82
C THR A 978 15.80 16.35 1.74
N VAL A 979 16.84 17.15 1.99
CA VAL A 979 18.23 16.70 2.02
C VAL A 979 18.82 17.03 3.38
N ALA A 980 19.04 16.00 4.19
CA ALA A 980 19.78 16.17 5.43
C ALA A 980 21.28 16.16 5.16
N ARG A 981 22.01 17.08 5.79
CA ARG A 981 23.46 17.26 5.65
C ARG A 981 24.14 17.17 7.00
N ASP A 982 25.39 16.73 6.99
CA ASP A 982 26.21 16.51 8.18
C ASP A 982 25.51 15.60 9.21
N VAL A 983 24.79 14.58 8.72
CA VAL A 983 23.94 13.68 9.53
C VAL A 983 24.78 12.97 10.60
N GLY A 984 24.28 12.95 11.84
CA GLY A 984 25.02 12.39 12.98
C GLY A 984 26.29 13.16 13.36
N GLY A 985 26.45 14.40 12.87
CA GLY A 985 27.64 15.22 13.09
C GLY A 985 28.85 14.79 12.26
N VAL A 986 28.64 13.97 11.22
CA VAL A 986 29.69 13.53 10.29
C VAL A 986 29.75 14.51 9.11
N PRO A 987 30.81 15.34 8.99
CA PRO A 987 30.90 16.33 7.93
C PRO A 987 30.82 15.70 6.53
N GLY A 988 29.95 16.22 5.68
CA GLY A 988 29.76 15.75 4.31
C GLY A 988 28.83 14.54 4.16
N ARG A 989 28.34 13.94 5.25
CA ARG A 989 27.34 12.87 5.17
C ARG A 989 25.99 13.47 4.74
N ILE A 990 25.42 12.96 3.65
CA ILE A 990 24.17 13.45 3.07
C ILE A 990 23.17 12.29 2.98
N VAL A 991 21.93 12.53 3.39
CA VAL A 991 20.83 11.57 3.27
C VAL A 991 19.62 12.26 2.63
N PRO A 992 19.37 12.03 1.33
CA PRO A 992 18.12 12.42 0.69
C PRO A 992 16.95 11.63 1.27
N GLN A 993 15.79 12.28 1.35
CA GLN A 993 14.57 11.74 1.93
C GLN A 993 13.37 12.17 1.08
N MET A 994 12.49 11.23 0.76
CA MET A 994 11.38 11.48 -0.17
C MET A 994 10.05 10.95 0.36
N LEU A 995 8.98 11.69 0.02
CA LEU A 995 7.58 11.28 0.15
C LEU A 995 6.96 11.31 -1.25
N SER A 996 6.23 10.26 -1.62
CA SER A 996 5.27 10.33 -2.72
C SER A 996 4.11 9.40 -2.46
N ASN A 997 2.90 9.92 -2.66
CA ASN A 997 1.66 9.18 -2.58
C ASN A 997 0.65 9.89 -3.50
N TYR A 998 0.17 9.17 -4.51
CA TYR A 998 -0.72 9.70 -5.54
C TYR A 998 -2.18 9.22 -5.38
N GLN A 999 -2.52 8.53 -4.28
CA GLN A 999 -3.85 7.93 -4.08
C GLN A 999 -5.01 8.95 -4.17
N GLY A 1000 -4.73 10.21 -3.86
CA GLY A 1000 -5.71 11.29 -3.87
C GLY A 1000 -5.73 12.13 -5.15
N TYR A 1001 -5.00 11.74 -6.19
CA TYR A 1001 -4.85 12.53 -7.41
C TYR A 1001 -6.01 12.24 -8.34
N GLU A 1002 -6.72 13.29 -8.76
CA GLU A 1002 -7.96 13.18 -9.50
C GLU A 1002 -7.77 13.71 -10.93
N ILE A 1003 -8.35 13.01 -11.91
CA ILE A 1003 -8.28 13.40 -13.33
C ILE A 1003 -9.52 14.21 -13.74
N VAL A 1004 -10.64 13.52 -13.94
CA VAL A 1004 -11.94 14.09 -14.32
C VAL A 1004 -12.99 13.44 -13.44
N ASP A 1005 -13.98 14.22 -12.99
CA ASP A 1005 -15.12 13.74 -12.19
C ASP A 1005 -14.75 12.90 -10.95
N GLY A 1006 -13.59 13.20 -10.33
CA GLY A 1006 -13.09 12.52 -9.13
C GLY A 1006 -12.39 11.18 -9.40
N GLU A 1007 -12.07 10.85 -10.65
CA GLU A 1007 -11.39 9.60 -11.00
C GLU A 1007 -9.95 9.54 -10.48
N LYS A 1008 -9.63 8.55 -9.64
CA LYS A 1008 -8.33 8.35 -8.98
C LYS A 1008 -7.45 7.31 -9.68
N ARG A 1009 -7.23 7.51 -10.99
CA ARG A 1009 -6.59 6.54 -11.88
C ARG A 1009 -5.32 7.06 -12.55
N ALA A 1010 -4.66 8.00 -11.88
CA ALA A 1010 -3.54 8.74 -12.44
C ALA A 1010 -2.23 7.97 -12.45
N ASP A 1011 -2.17 6.81 -11.78
CA ASP A 1011 -1.14 5.77 -11.93
C ASP A 1011 0.30 6.30 -12.08
N PHE A 1012 0.65 7.24 -11.20
CA PHE A 1012 1.97 7.84 -11.16
C PHE A 1012 2.93 6.95 -10.37
N LEU A 1013 4.09 6.68 -10.95
CA LEU A 1013 5.26 6.06 -10.32
C LEU A 1013 6.43 7.03 -10.33
N ARG A 1014 7.52 6.69 -9.63
CA ARG A 1014 8.82 7.38 -9.81
C ARG A 1014 9.89 6.46 -10.35
N LEU A 1015 10.78 7.04 -11.13
CA LEU A 1015 12.07 6.46 -11.48
C LEU A 1015 13.19 7.31 -10.87
N LEU A 1016 14.07 6.66 -10.10
CA LEU A 1016 15.25 7.28 -9.50
C LEU A 1016 16.48 6.81 -10.26
N GLN A 1017 17.07 7.67 -11.08
CA GLN A 1017 18.19 7.36 -11.98
C GLN A 1017 19.51 7.79 -11.33
N VAL A 1018 20.35 6.83 -10.97
CA VAL A 1018 21.50 7.03 -10.07
C VAL A 1018 22.81 6.93 -10.85
N ASP A 1019 23.60 8.00 -10.79
CA ASP A 1019 25.01 8.00 -11.16
C ASP A 1019 25.86 7.94 -9.89
N ILE A 1020 26.56 6.81 -9.71
CA ILE A 1020 27.26 6.49 -8.46
C ILE A 1020 28.56 7.29 -8.31
N ASP A 1021 29.17 7.71 -9.42
CA ASP A 1021 30.43 8.44 -9.39
C ASP A 1021 30.27 9.93 -9.07
N SER A 1022 29.24 10.59 -9.60
CA SER A 1022 28.85 11.94 -9.20
C SER A 1022 28.09 11.97 -7.88
N GLY A 1023 27.54 10.84 -7.42
CA GLY A 1023 26.74 10.77 -6.21
C GLY A 1023 25.45 11.57 -6.37
N THR A 1024 24.77 11.43 -7.51
CA THR A 1024 23.54 12.15 -7.84
C THR A 1024 22.46 11.19 -8.30
N ILE A 1025 21.22 11.49 -7.92
CA ILE A 1025 20.00 10.85 -8.38
C ILE A 1025 19.22 11.88 -9.20
N SER A 1026 18.84 11.56 -10.43
CA SER A 1026 17.76 12.26 -11.12
C SER A 1026 16.44 11.56 -10.80
N VAL A 1027 15.45 12.31 -10.34
CA VAL A 1027 14.14 11.79 -9.95
C VAL A 1027 13.11 12.28 -10.94
N ASN A 1028 12.36 11.36 -11.55
CA ASN A 1028 11.24 11.69 -12.43
C ASN A 1028 9.98 10.95 -11.98
N THR A 1029 8.87 11.68 -11.84
CA THR A 1029 7.52 11.12 -11.76
C THR A 1029 7.01 10.81 -13.17
N TYR A 1030 6.27 9.71 -13.37
CA TYR A 1030 5.66 9.36 -14.67
C TYR A 1030 4.39 8.54 -14.50
N SER A 1031 3.38 8.78 -15.35
CA SER A 1031 2.18 7.96 -15.48
C SER A 1031 2.15 7.27 -16.84
N PRO A 1032 2.20 5.92 -16.91
CA PRO A 1032 2.06 5.19 -18.17
C PRO A 1032 0.67 5.32 -18.80
N SER A 1033 -0.41 5.48 -18.03
CA SER A 1033 -1.74 5.67 -18.62
C SER A 1033 -1.96 7.05 -19.21
N LEU A 1034 -1.28 8.07 -18.68
CA LEU A 1034 -1.42 9.46 -19.13
C LEU A 1034 -0.31 9.91 -20.07
N ASP A 1035 0.80 9.17 -20.12
CA ASP A 1035 2.04 9.55 -20.80
C ASP A 1035 2.48 10.97 -20.38
N GLU A 1036 2.60 11.17 -19.06
CA GLU A 1036 2.76 12.48 -18.44
C GLU A 1036 3.69 12.41 -17.21
N HIS A 1037 4.51 13.45 -17.03
CA HIS A 1037 5.45 13.59 -15.91
C HIS A 1037 4.92 14.53 -14.80
N ASN A 1038 4.00 15.44 -15.15
CA ASN A 1038 3.50 16.48 -14.25
C ASN A 1038 2.35 16.00 -13.34
N SER A 1039 2.65 15.21 -12.31
CA SER A 1039 1.64 14.79 -11.34
C SER A 1039 0.99 15.97 -10.60
N TRP A 1040 1.69 17.09 -10.41
CA TRP A 1040 1.15 18.28 -9.74
C TRP A 1040 -0.15 18.83 -10.37
N ARG A 1041 -0.41 18.53 -11.65
CA ARG A 1041 -1.64 18.95 -12.37
C ARG A 1041 -2.91 18.26 -11.86
N TYR A 1042 -2.77 17.09 -11.22
CA TYR A 1042 -3.85 16.22 -10.76
C TYR A 1042 -4.05 16.27 -9.25
N ALA A 1043 -3.16 16.99 -8.57
CA ALA A 1043 -3.12 17.02 -7.13
C ALA A 1043 -4.17 17.98 -6.55
N SER A 1044 -4.78 17.60 -5.43
CA SER A 1044 -5.81 18.42 -4.78
C SER A 1044 -5.26 19.70 -4.10
N SER A 1045 -3.93 19.83 -3.96
CA SER A 1045 -3.28 20.99 -3.34
C SER A 1045 -2.62 21.90 -4.38
N PRO A 1046 -2.88 23.22 -4.38
CA PRO A 1046 -2.29 24.16 -5.33
C PRO A 1046 -0.81 24.49 -5.04
N THR A 1047 -0.16 23.81 -4.09
CA THR A 1047 1.21 24.09 -3.64
C THR A 1047 2.28 23.27 -4.35
N TRP A 1048 1.92 22.19 -5.03
CA TRP A 1048 2.87 21.38 -5.80
C TRP A 1048 3.14 22.01 -7.16
N THR A 1049 4.37 21.84 -7.62
CA THR A 1049 4.95 22.47 -8.80
C THR A 1049 5.74 21.42 -9.59
N PRO A 1050 6.14 21.68 -10.85
CA PRO A 1050 6.98 20.75 -11.62
C PRO A 1050 8.23 20.26 -10.86
N GLU A 1051 8.82 21.11 -10.02
CA GLU A 1051 10.03 20.77 -9.24
C GLU A 1051 9.78 19.73 -8.12
N HIS A 1052 8.54 19.34 -7.85
CA HIS A 1052 8.23 18.21 -6.97
C HIS A 1052 8.22 16.87 -7.73
N ASP A 1053 7.99 16.91 -9.04
CA ASP A 1053 7.95 15.76 -9.93
C ASP A 1053 9.33 15.44 -10.51
N GLU A 1054 10.13 16.47 -10.76
CA GLU A 1054 11.44 16.35 -11.38
C GLU A 1054 12.49 17.18 -10.62
N PHE A 1055 13.52 16.50 -10.09
CA PHE A 1055 14.60 17.15 -9.35
C PHE A 1055 15.84 16.26 -9.20
N LEU A 1056 16.99 16.90 -8.95
CA LEU A 1056 18.23 16.21 -8.61
C LEU A 1056 18.39 16.06 -7.09
N ALA A 1057 18.83 14.88 -6.66
CA ALA A 1057 19.14 14.58 -5.26
C ALA A 1057 20.57 14.07 -5.06
N PRO A 1058 21.37 14.68 -4.17
CA PRO A 1058 22.69 14.16 -3.84
C PRO A 1058 22.58 12.90 -2.98
N ILE A 1059 23.38 11.88 -3.27
CA ILE A 1059 23.50 10.64 -2.49
C ILE A 1059 24.97 10.33 -2.23
N THR A 1060 25.26 9.69 -1.10
CA THR A 1060 26.60 9.15 -0.82
C THR A 1060 26.57 7.64 -0.97
N ILE A 1061 27.31 7.12 -1.94
CA ILE A 1061 27.49 5.67 -2.16
C ILE A 1061 28.95 5.32 -1.92
N THR A 1062 29.18 4.17 -1.30
CA THR A 1062 30.52 3.66 -0.97
C THR A 1062 30.70 2.23 -1.47
N GLY A 1063 31.96 1.79 -1.55
CA GLY A 1063 32.29 0.42 -1.93
C GLY A 1063 32.14 0.10 -3.42
N MET A 1064 32.02 1.12 -4.29
CA MET A 1064 32.00 0.94 -5.73
C MET A 1064 33.38 0.58 -6.29
N ASP A 1065 33.41 -0.26 -7.32
CA ASP A 1065 34.61 -0.53 -8.09
C ASP A 1065 35.05 0.73 -8.85
N ARG A 1066 36.36 0.94 -8.96
CA ARG A 1066 36.96 2.00 -9.80
C ARG A 1066 38.02 1.41 -10.71
N GLN A 1067 38.24 2.03 -11.87
CA GLN A 1067 39.19 1.52 -12.86
C GLN A 1067 39.86 2.62 -13.68
N VAL A 1068 41.14 2.44 -13.99
CA VAL A 1068 41.80 3.17 -15.08
C VAL A 1068 42.39 2.17 -16.06
N THR A 1069 41.91 2.18 -17.30
CA THR A 1069 42.47 1.43 -18.42
C THR A 1069 43.09 2.39 -19.42
N SER A 1070 44.38 2.27 -19.68
CA SER A 1070 45.09 3.08 -20.67
C SER A 1070 45.47 2.27 -21.90
N THR A 1071 45.22 2.83 -23.07
CA THR A 1071 45.50 2.20 -24.38
C THR A 1071 46.44 3.05 -25.24
N GLY A 1072 46.41 4.37 -25.08
CA GLY A 1072 47.17 5.29 -25.93
C GLY A 1072 47.73 6.50 -25.18
N LEU A 1073 48.87 6.99 -25.66
CA LEU A 1073 49.46 8.25 -25.21
C LEU A 1073 50.26 8.90 -26.35
N ALA A 1074 49.96 10.16 -26.66
CA ALA A 1074 50.66 10.94 -27.66
C ALA A 1074 50.93 12.37 -27.17
N LEU A 1075 52.06 12.95 -27.57
CA LEU A 1075 52.44 14.31 -27.19
C LEU A 1075 52.73 15.15 -28.44
N ALA A 1076 52.22 16.38 -28.45
CA ALA A 1076 52.40 17.33 -29.54
C ALA A 1076 52.80 18.73 -29.03
N ARG A 1077 53.64 19.44 -29.79
CA ARG A 1077 53.97 20.85 -29.57
C ARG A 1077 53.47 21.71 -30.72
N ASP A 1078 53.32 23.00 -30.43
CA ASP A 1078 52.85 24.00 -31.41
C ASP A 1078 51.54 23.57 -32.07
N THR A 1079 50.64 22.99 -31.27
CA THR A 1079 49.34 22.51 -31.72
C THR A 1079 48.48 23.69 -32.18
N SER A 1080 47.82 23.51 -33.32
CA SER A 1080 46.91 24.49 -33.87
C SER A 1080 45.77 23.82 -34.62
N VAL A 1081 44.66 24.54 -34.75
CA VAL A 1081 43.55 24.10 -35.60
C VAL A 1081 44.03 24.11 -37.04
N ILE A 1082 44.00 22.92 -37.66
CA ILE A 1082 44.37 22.67 -39.05
C ILE A 1082 43.23 23.12 -39.96
N GLY A 1083 42.00 22.78 -39.59
CA GLY A 1083 40.79 23.12 -40.32
C GLY A 1083 39.54 22.58 -39.64
N THR A 1084 38.39 23.05 -40.09
CA THR A 1084 37.08 22.57 -39.68
C THR A 1084 36.28 22.12 -40.91
N ALA A 1085 35.49 21.07 -40.74
CA ALA A 1085 34.61 20.54 -41.78
C ALA A 1085 33.35 19.98 -41.13
N THR A 1086 32.21 20.09 -41.81
CA THR A 1086 30.92 19.56 -41.35
C THR A 1086 30.47 18.42 -42.26
N GLY A 1087 29.96 17.35 -41.68
CA GLY A 1087 29.43 16.21 -42.41
C GLY A 1087 28.87 15.13 -41.49
N ALA A 1088 28.14 14.17 -42.07
CA ALA A 1088 27.49 13.08 -41.33
C ALA A 1088 28.27 11.75 -41.33
N ASP A 1089 29.08 11.49 -42.38
CA ASP A 1089 29.83 10.22 -42.52
C ASP A 1089 31.36 10.42 -42.59
N GLY A 1090 31.80 11.51 -43.20
CA GLY A 1090 33.21 11.70 -43.50
C GLY A 1090 33.56 13.14 -43.82
N VAL A 1091 34.72 13.56 -43.30
CA VAL A 1091 35.21 14.93 -43.36
C VAL A 1091 36.69 14.94 -43.72
N ALA A 1092 37.16 16.05 -44.29
CA ALA A 1092 38.55 16.19 -44.69
C ALA A 1092 39.08 17.61 -44.45
N ALA A 1093 40.39 17.71 -44.21
CA ALA A 1093 41.10 18.97 -44.08
C ALA A 1093 42.51 18.87 -44.66
N THR A 1094 43.03 19.95 -45.24
CA THR A 1094 44.41 19.99 -45.76
C THR A 1094 45.33 20.68 -44.75
N TRP A 1095 46.32 19.95 -44.26
CA TRP A 1095 47.37 20.50 -43.40
C TRP A 1095 48.54 21.01 -44.23
N SER A 1096 48.89 22.29 -44.09
CA SER A 1096 50.02 22.91 -44.81
C SER A 1096 51.12 23.38 -43.87
N GLY A 1097 52.31 23.63 -44.42
CA GLY A 1097 53.46 24.10 -43.64
C GLY A 1097 54.21 23.00 -42.90
N LEU A 1098 54.03 21.74 -43.32
CA LEU A 1098 54.73 20.61 -42.74
C LEU A 1098 56.22 20.61 -43.13
N THR A 1099 57.06 20.17 -42.22
CA THR A 1099 58.50 20.01 -42.46
C THR A 1099 58.76 18.61 -43.04
N PRO A 1100 59.47 18.46 -44.17
CA PRO A 1100 59.86 17.15 -44.70
C PRO A 1100 60.66 16.32 -43.69
N GLY A 1101 60.43 15.01 -43.65
CA GLY A 1101 61.08 14.06 -42.73
C GLY A 1101 60.68 14.19 -41.24
N ALA A 1102 59.68 15.01 -40.90
CA ALA A 1102 59.20 15.21 -39.54
C ALA A 1102 57.95 14.37 -39.22
N ALA A 1103 57.69 14.17 -37.92
CA ALA A 1103 56.52 13.47 -37.43
C ALA A 1103 55.58 14.43 -36.69
N TYR A 1104 54.29 14.22 -36.85
CA TYR A 1104 53.20 15.05 -36.33
C TYR A 1104 52.15 14.16 -35.67
N VAL A 1105 51.48 14.70 -34.67
CA VAL A 1105 50.30 14.08 -34.03
C VAL A 1105 49.11 14.98 -34.30
N TRP A 1106 47.97 14.38 -34.60
CA TRP A 1106 46.73 15.09 -34.82
C TRP A 1106 45.53 14.26 -34.36
N TRP A 1107 44.44 14.94 -34.05
CA TRP A 1107 43.17 14.35 -33.64
C TRP A 1107 42.02 15.20 -34.17
N VAL A 1108 40.82 14.65 -34.09
CA VAL A 1108 39.58 15.31 -34.52
C VAL A 1108 38.66 15.44 -33.31
N ALA A 1109 38.17 16.66 -33.10
CA ALA A 1109 37.05 16.92 -32.19
C ALA A 1109 35.76 16.91 -33.01
N SER A 1110 34.85 15.99 -32.72
CA SER A 1110 33.49 15.98 -33.26
C SER A 1110 32.59 16.76 -32.31
N THR A 1111 32.02 17.86 -32.80
CA THR A 1111 31.09 18.71 -32.04
C THR A 1111 29.72 18.67 -32.70
N ASP A 1112 28.68 18.57 -31.90
CA ASP A 1112 27.28 18.65 -32.35
C ASP A 1112 26.93 20.01 -32.98
N ALA A 1113 25.78 20.07 -33.66
CA ALA A 1113 25.32 21.29 -34.31
C ALA A 1113 24.92 22.40 -33.31
N ALA A 1114 24.50 22.02 -32.10
CA ALA A 1114 24.18 22.97 -31.03
C ALA A 1114 25.44 23.49 -30.30
N GLY A 1115 26.57 22.81 -30.44
CA GLY A 1115 27.82 23.12 -29.74
C GLY A 1115 27.81 22.71 -28.27
N ALA A 1116 26.89 21.84 -27.85
CA ALA A 1116 26.69 21.41 -26.48
C ALA A 1116 27.68 20.30 -26.08
N GLU A 1117 28.00 19.36 -26.97
CA GLU A 1117 28.85 18.21 -26.67
C GLU A 1117 30.02 18.09 -27.66
N THR A 1118 31.19 17.68 -27.17
CA THR A 1118 32.39 17.46 -28.00
C THR A 1118 33.12 16.20 -27.57
N VAL A 1119 33.39 15.32 -28.53
CA VAL A 1119 34.13 14.07 -28.32
C VAL A 1119 35.40 14.04 -29.18
N LEU A 1120 36.49 13.54 -28.61
CA LEU A 1120 37.80 13.48 -29.27
C LEU A 1120 38.08 12.09 -29.83
N SER A 1121 38.60 12.04 -31.06
CA SER A 1121 39.16 10.82 -31.64
C SER A 1121 40.42 10.35 -30.92
N GLU A 1122 40.75 9.08 -31.06
CA GLU A 1122 42.13 8.62 -30.78
C GLU A 1122 43.12 9.41 -31.66
N PRO A 1123 44.28 9.85 -31.12
CA PRO A 1123 45.25 10.61 -31.88
C PRO A 1123 45.97 9.77 -32.94
N ALA A 1124 46.09 10.29 -34.15
CA ALA A 1124 46.81 9.67 -35.25
C ALA A 1124 48.20 10.29 -35.46
N VAL A 1125 49.14 9.51 -35.99
CA VAL A 1125 50.51 9.94 -36.30
C VAL A 1125 50.70 10.11 -37.80
N LEU A 1126 51.15 11.30 -38.21
CA LEU A 1126 51.53 11.62 -39.58
C LEU A 1126 53.06 11.72 -39.70
N ARG A 1127 53.66 11.04 -40.68
CA ARG A 1127 55.08 11.21 -41.02
C ARG A 1127 55.23 11.74 -42.43
N THR A 1128 55.93 12.87 -42.58
CA THR A 1128 56.24 13.43 -43.91
C THR A 1128 57.40 12.67 -44.55
N ARG A 1129 57.36 12.57 -45.87
CA ARG A 1129 58.46 12.03 -46.67
C ARG A 1129 59.60 13.06 -46.73
N ASP A 1130 60.82 12.53 -46.83
CA ASP A 1130 62.05 13.33 -47.00
C ASP A 1130 62.09 14.08 -48.34
#